data_AF-A0A4S2KMR4-F1
#
_entry.id   AF-A0A4S2KMR4-F1
#
_cell.length_a   1.000
_cell.length_b   1.000
_cell.length_c   1.000
_cell.angle_alpha   90.00
_cell.angle_beta   90.00
_cell.angle_gamma   90.00
#
_symmetry.space_group_name_H-M   'P 1'
#
loop_
_entity.id
_entity.type
_entity.pdbx_description
1 polymer ?
#
loop_
_entity_poly.entity_id
_entity_poly.type
_entity_poly.pdbx_seq_one_letter_code
_entity_poly.pdbx_strand_id
1 'polypeptide(L)'
;MAYGLPYGMASRNFALCALIVVFLYTSLGQTPPKSEVLPEFLALLENHTVTQGRDVSFTCVVNHLQSYKVAWIKSDSRAILAIHTHMVAHNPRLSVTHNGHNTWKLHVTNVQPNDSGTYMCQVNTDPMRSQTGHMKVVIPPDIMDLDNTADMLTTKENGDLLLRCRATGNPEPVVIWRREDGRNITLRNENSVKRSTMLTARTFEGEQLHLRGIQRQEMGSYLCIASNGVPPSVSKRYYVNVRFKPLIKVSNQLVAAPVDSDVLLQCYVESSPKALNTWYRNNGVKLLADEKHDISEVTINDYAYQLNLTVRHLDKSDFGTYTCSAENAFGKMEGSIRLQELQISKPTTVSTRNTETIEKHTWRKQTEKKGKKHSYVLDKESDLIPKNMGHTTPMSRRNLSSSLPNIANKSRISAFPAPAPAPAHSAPTQLGAQKPPFNGCTQLTTLQQHLDEAWTNTTMITIFDSNIPNIPGHNFARFGATLVTLDLHESGIQTCDAQAFVGLTKLKKLMLWGNKLTSVPGDWFVNMQHSLQTLDVSFNFIRWIDYTVFQMLPNLENFYFDYNQLSYIDYNMFAYLGNLKKAKFSKNPWSWPYRARLTWQLENQKVEMLDTWEDWNWMNAVIKDCVESGRGELPSDKVLDCAVEKLLAFTYETFSTQERSSPGGCSEQTMRLVRCMRPSNATGDTDYETVRRILEDYSTILPSMQRALSPFPLKR
;
A
#
# COMPACT_ATOMS: atom_id res chain seq x y z
N MET A 1 -37.97 -24.76 76.50
CA MET A 1 -38.81 -24.54 77.69
C MET A 1 -39.77 -23.39 77.37
N ALA A 2 -41.06 -23.61 77.65
CA ALA A 2 -42.18 -22.67 77.51
C ALA A 2 -41.95 -21.38 78.36
N TYR A 3 -42.66 -20.25 78.23
CA TYR A 3 -44.09 -19.92 78.21
C TYR A 3 -44.20 -18.47 77.64
N GLY A 4 -45.26 -17.95 77.01
CA GLY A 4 -46.67 -17.85 77.37
C GLY A 4 -47.09 -16.35 77.37
N LEU A 5 -48.05 -15.94 76.53
CA LEU A 5 -48.73 -14.63 76.55
C LEU A 5 -49.71 -14.52 77.74
N PRO A 6 -50.11 -13.31 78.18
CA PRO A 6 -51.47 -12.86 77.81
C PRO A 6 -51.67 -11.33 77.63
N TYR A 7 -52.82 -11.01 77.03
CA TYR A 7 -53.44 -9.71 76.74
C TYR A 7 -53.98 -8.95 77.97
N GLY A 8 -54.20 -7.62 77.86
CA GLY A 8 -55.41 -6.98 78.44
C GLY A 8 -55.30 -5.58 79.09
N MET A 9 -55.61 -4.54 78.31
CA MET A 9 -56.34 -3.27 78.62
C MET A 9 -56.10 -2.48 79.94
N ALA A 10 -55.72 -1.20 79.79
CA ALA A 10 -56.36 -0.08 80.50
C ALA A 10 -56.10 1.27 79.78
N SER A 11 -57.13 1.72 79.04
CA SER A 11 -57.21 3.02 78.38
C SER A 11 -57.72 4.10 79.33
N ARG A 12 -57.06 5.28 79.34
CA ARG A 12 -57.55 6.65 79.68
C ARG A 12 -56.44 7.40 80.42
N ASN A 13 -55.44 7.88 79.69
CA ASN A 13 -54.55 8.99 80.09
C ASN A 13 -53.60 9.45 78.96
N PHE A 14 -53.53 8.74 77.83
CA PHE A 14 -52.65 9.12 76.70
C PHE A 14 -53.17 10.30 75.85
N ALA A 15 -54.48 10.54 75.80
CA ALA A 15 -55.05 11.57 74.94
C ALA A 15 -54.77 13.00 75.42
N LEU A 16 -54.58 13.20 76.74
CA LEU A 16 -54.28 14.52 77.31
C LEU A 16 -52.80 14.90 77.19
N CYS A 17 -51.88 13.94 77.27
CA CYS A 17 -50.45 14.20 77.03
C CYS A 17 -50.15 14.46 75.54
N ALA A 18 -50.86 13.82 74.61
CA ALA A 18 -50.65 14.02 73.18
C ALA A 18 -51.06 15.43 72.71
N LEU A 19 -52.13 16.01 73.29
CA LEU A 19 -52.59 17.36 72.91
C LEU A 19 -51.66 18.47 73.41
N ILE A 20 -51.00 18.29 74.55
CA ILE A 20 -50.03 19.27 75.09
C ILE A 20 -48.73 19.26 74.28
N VAL A 21 -48.29 18.08 73.81
CA VAL A 21 -47.09 17.95 72.96
C VAL A 21 -47.33 18.54 71.56
N VAL A 22 -48.52 18.38 70.99
CA VAL A 22 -48.87 18.99 69.69
C VAL A 22 -48.97 20.52 69.79
N PHE A 23 -49.53 21.06 70.87
CA PHE A 23 -49.59 22.51 71.08
C PHE A 23 -48.20 23.15 71.29
N LEU A 24 -47.28 22.46 71.97
CA LEU A 24 -45.88 22.91 72.13
C LEU A 24 -45.06 22.79 70.83
N TYR A 25 -45.39 21.85 69.94
CA TYR A 25 -44.76 21.75 68.62
C TYR A 25 -45.22 22.83 67.63
N THR A 26 -46.43 23.38 67.80
CA THR A 26 -46.95 24.44 66.91
C THR A 26 -46.48 25.85 67.28
N SER A 27 -45.88 26.07 68.46
CA SER A 27 -45.41 27.40 68.89
C SER A 27 -43.92 27.66 68.66
N LEU A 28 -43.16 26.67 68.20
CA LEU A 28 -41.77 26.83 67.75
C LEU A 28 -41.74 26.55 66.25
N GLY A 29 -41.87 27.61 65.45
CA GLY A 29 -41.67 27.59 64.00
C GLY A 29 -40.22 27.26 63.63
N GLN A 30 -39.76 26.06 64.00
CA GLN A 30 -38.52 25.50 63.50
C GLN A 30 -38.86 24.66 62.28
N THR A 31 -38.73 25.28 61.11
CA THR A 31 -38.55 24.53 59.87
C THR A 31 -37.36 23.58 60.07
N PRO A 32 -37.47 22.28 59.70
CA PRO A 32 -36.33 21.38 59.78
C PRO A 32 -35.16 21.97 58.96
N PRO A 33 -33.90 21.83 59.42
CA PRO A 33 -32.77 22.32 58.65
C PRO A 33 -32.77 21.64 57.28
N LYS A 34 -32.90 22.43 56.20
CA LYS A 34 -32.68 21.92 54.84
C LYS A 34 -31.26 21.34 54.82
N SER A 35 -31.15 20.03 54.67
CA SER A 35 -29.88 19.38 54.37
C SER A 35 -29.30 20.06 53.13
N GLU A 36 -28.22 20.81 53.30
CA GLU A 36 -27.56 21.53 52.23
C GLU A 36 -26.80 20.50 51.38
N VAL A 37 -27.33 20.20 50.19
CA VAL A 37 -26.77 19.17 49.30
C VAL A 37 -25.48 19.72 48.69
N LEU A 38 -24.34 19.08 48.99
CA LEU A 38 -23.03 19.48 48.49
C LEU A 38 -22.89 19.25 46.97
N PRO A 39 -22.15 20.12 46.26
CA PRO A 39 -21.86 19.95 44.84
C PRO A 39 -21.12 18.64 44.51
N GLU A 40 -21.50 18.02 43.39
CA GLU A 40 -20.90 16.77 42.91
C GLU A 40 -20.59 16.84 41.42
N PHE A 41 -19.44 16.29 41.01
CA PHE A 41 -19.09 16.16 39.61
C PHE A 41 -19.84 14.98 38.99
N LEU A 42 -20.59 15.24 37.91
CA LEU A 42 -21.38 14.19 37.24
C LEU A 42 -20.53 13.33 36.29
N ALA A 43 -19.38 13.83 35.84
CA ALA A 43 -18.47 13.14 34.95
C ALA A 43 -17.03 13.60 35.23
N LEU A 44 -16.08 12.70 35.01
CA LEU A 44 -14.65 13.01 35.05
C LEU A 44 -14.28 13.98 33.93
N LEU A 45 -13.29 14.83 34.19
CA LEU A 45 -12.76 15.75 33.19
C LEU A 45 -11.95 14.99 32.14
N GLU A 46 -12.37 15.08 30.88
CA GLU A 46 -11.78 14.32 29.78
C GLU A 46 -10.36 14.81 29.43
N ASN A 47 -9.49 13.86 29.04
CA ASN A 47 -8.18 14.18 28.47
C ASN A 47 -8.33 14.49 26.98
N HIS A 48 -7.61 15.49 26.50
CA HIS A 48 -7.64 15.88 25.10
C HIS A 48 -6.27 15.75 24.45
N THR A 49 -6.23 15.16 23.25
CA THR A 49 -5.07 15.24 22.35
C THR A 49 -5.45 16.12 21.17
N VAL A 50 -4.78 17.25 21.01
CA VAL A 50 -5.19 18.31 20.09
C VAL A 50 -4.06 18.66 19.15
N THR A 51 -4.36 18.77 17.85
CA THR A 51 -3.39 19.25 16.86
C THR A 51 -3.16 20.75 17.00
N GLN A 52 -1.90 21.19 16.87
CA GLN A 52 -1.56 22.61 16.93
C GLN A 52 -2.43 23.45 15.98
N GLY A 53 -2.89 24.60 16.46
CA GLY A 53 -3.74 25.53 15.73
C GLY A 53 -5.24 25.20 15.73
N ARG A 54 -5.65 24.05 16.27
CA ARG A 54 -7.07 23.72 16.48
C ARG A 54 -7.59 24.28 17.79
N ASP A 55 -8.91 24.24 17.93
CA ASP A 55 -9.62 24.66 19.13
C ASP A 55 -10.05 23.44 19.94
N VAL A 56 -10.09 23.58 21.27
CA VAL A 56 -10.55 22.54 22.19
C VAL A 56 -11.38 23.15 23.32
N SER A 57 -12.28 22.36 23.90
CA SER A 57 -13.14 22.79 24.99
C SER A 57 -13.21 21.76 26.10
N PHE A 58 -12.62 22.06 27.25
CA PHE A 58 -12.78 21.26 28.45
C PHE A 58 -14.18 21.45 29.02
N THR A 59 -14.87 20.36 29.36
CA THR A 59 -16.24 20.41 29.90
C THR A 59 -16.27 19.87 31.32
N CYS A 60 -16.74 20.69 32.26
CA CYS A 60 -16.91 20.33 33.66
C CYS A 60 -18.39 20.40 34.04
N VAL A 61 -18.94 19.26 34.46
CA VAL A 61 -20.36 19.16 34.82
C VAL A 61 -20.51 18.98 36.33
N VAL A 62 -21.14 19.95 36.99
CA VAL A 62 -21.33 20.00 38.44
C VAL A 62 -22.81 20.07 38.77
N ASN A 63 -23.32 19.10 39.53
CA ASN A 63 -24.67 19.10 40.06
C ASN A 63 -24.74 19.78 41.43
N HIS A 64 -25.93 20.25 41.83
CA HIS A 64 -26.18 20.91 43.11
C HIS A 64 -25.20 22.06 43.40
N LEU A 65 -24.83 22.85 42.38
CA LEU A 65 -23.84 23.92 42.56
C LEU A 65 -24.34 25.01 43.53
N GLN A 66 -25.65 25.30 43.58
CA GLN A 66 -26.24 26.30 44.48
C GLN A 66 -25.48 27.65 44.41
N SER A 67 -24.92 28.12 45.52
CA SER A 67 -24.12 29.34 45.63
C SER A 67 -22.61 29.15 45.43
N TYR A 68 -22.14 27.91 45.27
CA TYR A 68 -20.74 27.62 45.02
C TYR A 68 -20.31 28.08 43.62
N LYS A 69 -19.01 28.26 43.42
CA LYS A 69 -18.41 28.75 42.18
C LYS A 69 -17.42 27.72 41.64
N VAL A 70 -17.45 27.55 40.32
CA VAL A 70 -16.49 26.73 39.57
C VAL A 70 -15.30 27.59 39.18
N ALA A 71 -14.09 27.07 39.26
CA ALA A 71 -12.87 27.72 38.80
C ALA A 71 -12.09 26.79 37.86
N TRP A 72 -11.49 27.37 36.82
CA TRP A 72 -10.56 26.71 35.92
C TRP A 72 -9.14 27.11 36.27
N ILE A 73 -8.26 26.14 36.45
CA ILE A 73 -6.87 26.34 36.88
C ILE A 73 -5.96 25.49 36.01
N LYS A 74 -4.87 26.05 35.50
CA LYS A 74 -3.78 25.28 34.89
C LYS A 74 -2.87 24.78 36.03
N SER A 75 -2.93 23.48 36.34
CA SER A 75 -2.31 22.91 37.54
C SER A 75 -0.78 22.94 37.51
N ASP A 76 -0.20 22.79 36.32
CA ASP A 76 1.24 22.80 36.07
C ASP A 76 1.88 24.15 36.42
N SER A 77 1.26 25.26 35.99
CA SER A 77 1.73 26.62 36.29
C SER A 77 1.05 27.25 37.51
N ARG A 78 0.11 26.53 38.15
CA ARG A 78 -0.77 27.03 39.22
C ARG A 78 -1.51 28.33 38.85
N ALA A 79 -1.71 28.57 37.55
CA ALA A 79 -2.36 29.77 37.06
C ALA A 79 -3.89 29.62 37.12
N ILE A 80 -4.56 30.54 37.80
CA ILE A 80 -6.03 30.63 37.77
C ILE A 80 -6.43 31.21 36.42
N LEU A 81 -7.20 30.44 35.64
CA LEU A 81 -7.63 30.81 34.31
C LEU A 81 -8.94 31.59 34.36
N ALA A 82 -9.92 31.08 35.08
CA ALA A 82 -11.23 31.69 35.20
C ALA A 82 -11.93 31.30 36.51
N ILE A 83 -12.81 32.16 36.99
CA ILE A 83 -13.69 31.89 38.14
C ILE A 83 -15.12 32.22 37.70
N HIS A 84 -15.97 31.20 37.74
CA HIS A 84 -17.36 31.23 37.32
C HIS A 84 -17.49 31.69 35.86
N THR A 85 -17.94 32.93 35.61
CA THR A 85 -18.04 33.54 34.27
C THR A 85 -16.90 34.49 33.95
N HIS A 86 -16.05 34.82 34.92
CA HIS A 86 -15.04 35.85 34.78
C HIS A 86 -13.67 35.22 34.45
N MET A 87 -13.06 35.67 33.35
CA MET A 87 -11.68 35.30 33.01
C MET A 87 -10.70 36.03 33.93
N VAL A 88 -9.81 35.28 34.57
CA VAL A 88 -8.72 35.82 35.41
C VAL A 88 -7.44 35.92 34.62
N ALA A 89 -7.17 34.95 33.74
CA ALA A 89 -6.01 34.98 32.86
C ALA A 89 -6.21 35.99 31.71
N HIS A 90 -5.23 36.88 31.53
CA HIS A 90 -5.13 37.75 30.35
C HIS A 90 -4.58 36.98 29.15
N ASN A 91 -5.38 36.08 28.59
CA ASN A 91 -5.05 35.37 27.35
C ASN A 91 -6.27 35.39 26.42
N PRO A 92 -6.21 36.08 25.27
CA PRO A 92 -7.36 36.20 24.36
C PRO A 92 -7.78 34.87 23.73
N ARG A 93 -6.94 33.84 23.81
CA ARG A 93 -7.24 32.49 23.33
C ARG A 93 -8.05 31.65 24.30
N LEU A 94 -8.25 32.15 25.53
CA LEU A 94 -9.02 31.47 26.56
C LEU A 94 -10.37 32.16 26.74
N SER A 95 -11.43 31.37 26.78
CA SER A 95 -12.76 31.87 27.17
C SER A 95 -13.52 30.82 27.95
N VAL A 96 -14.52 31.26 28.72
CA VAL A 96 -15.40 30.35 29.47
C VAL A 96 -16.84 30.57 29.08
N THR A 97 -17.56 29.47 28.90
CA THR A 97 -19.02 29.49 28.73
C THR A 97 -19.67 28.60 29.78
N HIS A 98 -20.93 28.88 30.10
CA HIS A 98 -21.74 28.02 30.95
C HIS A 98 -23.16 27.89 30.38
N ASN A 99 -23.85 26.81 30.71
CA ASN A 99 -25.27 26.67 30.37
C ASN A 99 -26.23 27.25 31.43
N GLY A 100 -25.71 27.89 32.50
CA GLY A 100 -26.50 28.48 33.58
C GLY A 100 -27.05 27.48 34.60
N HIS A 101 -26.86 26.17 34.39
CA HIS A 101 -27.38 25.12 35.27
C HIS A 101 -26.25 24.30 35.90
N ASN A 102 -25.53 23.52 35.08
CA ASN A 102 -24.66 22.47 35.58
C ASN A 102 -23.40 22.25 34.74
N THR A 103 -23.19 22.97 33.65
CA THR A 103 -22.07 22.73 32.73
C THR A 103 -21.26 24.02 32.55
N TRP A 104 -19.97 23.92 32.84
CA TRP A 104 -18.96 24.96 32.64
C TRP A 104 -17.94 24.47 31.64
N LYS A 105 -17.66 25.27 30.61
CA LYS A 105 -16.69 24.93 29.57
C LYS A 105 -15.57 25.96 29.51
N LEU A 106 -14.33 25.48 29.47
CA LEU A 106 -13.15 26.29 29.17
C LEU A 106 -12.76 26.03 27.71
N HIS A 107 -12.83 27.06 26.89
CA HIS A 107 -12.40 27.03 25.50
C HIS A 107 -10.96 27.52 25.37
N VAL A 108 -10.17 26.80 24.61
CA VAL A 108 -8.81 27.16 24.21
C VAL A 108 -8.77 27.19 22.69
N THR A 109 -8.66 28.37 22.10
CA THR A 109 -8.60 28.54 20.64
C THR A 109 -7.16 28.63 20.14
N ASN A 110 -6.90 28.22 18.90
CA ASN A 110 -5.57 28.26 18.28
C ASN A 110 -4.49 27.69 19.21
N VAL A 111 -4.67 26.42 19.60
CA VAL A 111 -3.84 25.71 20.57
C VAL A 111 -2.36 25.72 20.16
N GLN A 112 -1.50 26.08 21.11
CA GLN A 112 -0.05 26.15 20.96
C GLN A 112 0.65 25.06 21.77
N PRO A 113 1.89 24.68 21.43
CA PRO A 113 2.63 23.64 22.16
C PRO A 113 2.75 23.91 23.67
N ASN A 114 2.84 25.19 24.08
CA ASN A 114 2.94 25.59 25.49
C ASN A 114 1.64 25.44 26.29
N ASP A 115 0.50 25.25 25.61
CA ASP A 115 -0.78 25.07 26.28
C ASP A 115 -0.92 23.64 26.83
N SER A 116 -0.09 22.70 26.35
CA SER A 116 -0.03 21.35 26.87
C SER A 116 0.20 21.37 28.39
N GLY A 117 -0.46 20.47 29.12
CA GLY A 117 -0.42 20.44 30.57
C GLY A 117 -1.74 19.98 31.17
N THR A 118 -1.82 20.06 32.49
CA THR A 118 -2.97 19.58 33.26
C THR A 118 -3.89 20.75 33.62
N TYR A 119 -5.16 20.62 33.27
CA TYR A 119 -6.22 21.58 33.57
C TYR A 119 -7.11 21.02 34.66
N MET A 120 -7.52 21.88 35.58
CA MET A 120 -8.31 21.53 36.75
C MET A 120 -9.60 22.32 36.78
N CYS A 121 -10.71 21.61 36.95
CA CYS A 121 -11.98 22.19 37.33
C CYS A 121 -12.14 22.04 38.85
N GLN A 122 -12.29 23.15 39.56
CA GLN A 122 -12.35 23.20 41.02
C GLN A 122 -13.65 23.87 41.48
N VAL A 123 -14.24 23.37 42.56
CA VAL A 123 -15.41 23.96 43.23
C VAL A 123 -15.01 24.36 44.64
N ASN A 124 -15.39 25.56 45.07
CA ASN A 124 -15.04 26.15 46.36
C ASN A 124 -15.84 25.60 47.56
N THR A 125 -16.04 24.28 47.63
CA THR A 125 -16.62 23.59 48.80
C THR A 125 -15.64 23.53 49.96
N ASP A 126 -16.11 23.13 51.15
CA ASP A 126 -15.27 22.81 52.29
C ASP A 126 -15.56 21.36 52.77
N PRO A 127 -14.67 20.38 52.56
CA PRO A 127 -13.37 20.50 51.88
C PRO A 127 -13.52 20.77 50.37
N MET A 128 -12.49 21.38 49.78
CA MET A 128 -12.46 21.75 48.37
C MET A 128 -12.51 20.53 47.46
N ARG A 129 -13.37 20.57 46.43
CA ARG A 129 -13.53 19.50 45.44
C ARG A 129 -12.94 19.91 44.11
N SER A 130 -12.22 19.01 43.44
CA SER A 130 -11.65 19.27 42.12
C SER A 130 -11.53 17.99 41.27
N GLN A 131 -11.43 18.20 39.96
CA GLN A 131 -11.10 17.16 38.99
C GLN A 131 -10.10 17.71 37.97
N THR A 132 -9.26 16.84 37.42
CA THR A 132 -8.18 17.21 36.48
C THR A 132 -8.30 16.44 35.17
N GLY A 133 -7.90 17.09 34.09
CA GLY A 133 -7.80 16.52 32.75
C GLY A 133 -6.53 17.03 32.07
N HIS A 134 -5.92 16.21 31.24
CA HIS A 134 -4.65 16.51 30.59
C HIS A 134 -4.86 16.90 29.13
N MET A 135 -4.24 18.00 28.69
CA MET A 135 -4.13 18.36 27.28
C MET A 135 -2.75 18.02 26.75
N LYS A 136 -2.69 17.12 25.76
CA LYS A 136 -1.50 16.86 24.95
C LYS A 136 -1.62 17.58 23.62
N VAL A 137 -0.63 18.41 23.28
CA VAL A 137 -0.57 19.07 21.98
C VAL A 137 0.33 18.27 21.04
N VAL A 138 -0.19 17.93 19.87
CA VAL A 138 0.51 17.17 18.83
C VAL A 138 0.65 18.00 17.56
N ILE A 139 1.70 17.72 16.77
CA ILE A 139 2.03 18.45 15.56
C ILE A 139 2.18 17.42 14.43
N PRO A 140 1.43 17.54 13.30
CA PRO A 140 1.56 16.63 12.17
C PRO A 140 2.97 16.70 11.56
N PRO A 141 3.38 15.66 10.82
CA PRO A 141 4.70 15.60 10.23
C PRO A 141 4.80 16.57 9.04
N ASP A 142 5.96 17.20 8.87
CA ASP A 142 6.28 18.03 7.70
C ASP A 142 7.69 17.72 7.20
N ILE A 143 7.88 17.61 5.88
CA ILE A 143 9.19 17.25 5.30
C ILE A 143 9.97 18.53 5.02
N MET A 144 11.18 18.63 5.58
CA MET A 144 12.06 19.75 5.30
C MET A 144 12.52 19.71 3.84
N ASP A 145 12.42 20.86 3.18
CA ASP A 145 13.07 21.09 1.89
C ASP A 145 14.59 21.25 2.09
N LEU A 146 15.25 20.11 2.26
CA LEU A 146 16.68 20.00 2.06
C LEU A 146 16.93 20.13 0.55
N ASP A 147 17.76 21.09 0.14
CA ASP A 147 18.12 21.40 -1.26
C ASP A 147 18.79 20.22 -1.98
N ASN A 148 18.03 19.18 -2.27
CA ASN A 148 18.46 18.08 -3.10
C ASN A 148 18.35 18.54 -4.56
N THR A 149 19.42 19.15 -5.07
CA THR A 149 19.49 19.57 -6.48
C THR A 149 19.43 18.35 -7.39
N ALA A 150 18.99 18.53 -8.64
CA ALA A 150 18.92 17.44 -9.63
C ALA A 150 20.27 16.72 -9.83
N ASP A 151 21.39 17.42 -9.62
CA ASP A 151 22.74 16.86 -9.66
C ASP A 151 23.01 15.90 -8.50
N MET A 152 22.48 16.16 -7.30
CA MET A 152 22.62 15.28 -6.14
C MET A 152 21.81 13.99 -6.26
N LEU A 153 20.85 13.92 -7.18
CA LEU A 153 20.03 12.73 -7.45
C LEU A 153 20.48 11.97 -8.71
N THR A 154 21.59 12.38 -9.32
CA THR A 154 22.10 11.79 -10.56
C THR A 154 23.50 11.22 -10.38
N THR A 155 23.71 9.96 -10.72
CA THR A 155 25.04 9.32 -10.69
C THR A 155 25.32 8.52 -11.96
N LYS A 156 26.56 8.04 -12.12
CA LYS A 156 26.93 7.11 -13.20
C LYS A 156 26.59 5.67 -12.80
N GLU A 157 26.43 4.77 -13.76
CA GLU A 157 26.25 3.34 -13.46
C GLU A 157 27.41 2.79 -12.59
N ASN A 158 27.07 1.99 -11.57
CA ASN A 158 27.94 1.55 -10.48
C ASN A 158 28.43 2.68 -9.54
N GLY A 159 27.86 3.88 -9.63
CA GLY A 159 28.09 4.96 -8.68
C GLY A 159 27.23 4.84 -7.43
N ASP A 160 27.50 5.73 -6.48
CA ASP A 160 26.78 5.79 -5.20
C ASP A 160 25.93 7.07 -5.13
N LEU A 161 24.80 6.99 -4.43
CA LEU A 161 23.90 8.11 -4.12
C LEU A 161 23.48 8.06 -2.65
N LEU A 162 23.33 9.25 -2.06
CA LEU A 162 22.81 9.43 -0.70
C LEU A 162 21.54 10.27 -0.75
N LEU A 163 20.39 9.64 -0.58
CA LEU A 163 19.11 10.33 -0.50
C LEU A 163 18.86 10.76 0.95
N ARG A 164 18.53 12.04 1.16
CA ARG A 164 18.28 12.61 2.49
C ARG A 164 16.87 13.15 2.57
N CYS A 165 16.13 12.70 3.57
CA CYS A 165 14.79 13.18 3.87
C CYS A 165 14.65 13.33 5.38
N ARG A 166 14.54 14.58 5.82
CA ARG A 166 14.32 14.94 7.22
C ARG A 166 12.91 15.47 7.36
N ALA A 167 12.23 15.11 8.45
CA ALA A 167 10.90 15.60 8.77
C ALA A 167 10.83 16.16 10.19
N THR A 168 9.98 17.15 10.40
CA THR A 168 9.60 17.69 11.71
C THR A 168 8.24 17.16 12.11
N GLY A 169 7.93 17.21 13.40
CA GLY A 169 6.64 16.78 13.94
C GLY A 169 6.72 16.54 15.44
N ASN A 170 5.58 16.43 16.11
CA ASN A 170 5.50 16.02 17.51
C ASN A 170 4.32 15.06 17.70
N PRO A 171 4.55 13.75 17.96
CA PRO A 171 5.84 13.10 18.22
C PRO A 171 6.82 13.16 17.04
N GLU A 172 8.11 12.88 17.29
CA GLU A 172 9.12 12.86 16.23
C GLU A 172 8.74 11.84 15.14
N PRO A 173 8.73 12.23 13.85
CA PRO A 173 8.26 11.38 12.77
C PRO A 173 9.28 10.31 12.37
N VAL A 174 8.77 9.12 12.09
CA VAL A 174 9.53 8.04 11.46
C VAL A 174 9.53 8.26 9.95
N VAL A 175 10.72 8.18 9.34
CA VAL A 175 10.92 8.31 7.89
C VAL A 175 11.10 6.95 7.25
N ILE A 176 10.27 6.65 6.24
CA ILE A 176 10.29 5.39 5.50
C ILE A 176 10.47 5.69 4.01
N TRP A 177 11.41 4.99 3.40
CA TRP A 177 11.65 4.98 1.96
C TRP A 177 10.97 3.79 1.30
N ARG A 178 10.39 4.02 0.13
CA ARG A 178 9.91 2.95 -0.77
C ARG A 178 10.09 3.36 -2.22
N ARG A 179 10.13 2.41 -3.14
CA ARG A 179 10.02 2.70 -4.57
C ARG A 179 8.57 2.92 -4.96
N GLU A 180 8.33 3.87 -5.87
CA GLU A 180 6.99 4.15 -6.38
C GLU A 180 6.48 3.03 -7.32
N ASP A 181 7.40 2.36 -8.02
CA ASP A 181 7.09 1.19 -8.88
C ASP A 181 6.79 -0.10 -8.10
N GLY A 182 6.83 -0.06 -6.76
CA GLY A 182 6.57 -1.19 -5.88
C GLY A 182 7.66 -2.26 -5.83
N ARG A 183 8.77 -2.09 -6.55
CA ARG A 183 9.91 -3.02 -6.48
C ARG A 183 10.69 -2.85 -5.18
N ASN A 184 11.48 -3.86 -4.83
CA ASN A 184 12.33 -3.79 -3.64
C ASN A 184 13.51 -2.82 -3.86
N ILE A 185 13.90 -2.14 -2.79
CA ILE A 185 15.16 -1.38 -2.70
C ILE A 185 16.29 -2.38 -2.47
N THR A 186 17.35 -2.29 -3.25
CA THR A 186 18.53 -3.15 -3.08
C THR A 186 19.55 -2.43 -2.20
N LEU A 187 19.96 -3.09 -1.11
CA LEU A 187 20.91 -2.57 -0.14
C LEU A 187 22.22 -3.34 -0.25
N ARG A 188 23.29 -2.64 -0.64
CA ARG A 188 24.64 -3.21 -0.83
C ARG A 188 25.58 -2.73 0.29
N ASN A 189 26.14 -3.66 1.06
CA ASN A 189 27.09 -3.37 2.16
C ASN A 189 28.55 -3.45 1.68
N GLU A 190 29.40 -2.54 2.19
CA GLU A 190 30.84 -2.45 1.89
C GLU A 190 31.63 -3.73 2.26
N ASN A 191 31.18 -4.50 3.25
CA ASN A 191 31.96 -5.62 3.80
C ASN A 191 31.56 -7.01 3.27
N SER A 192 30.73 -7.09 2.23
CA SER A 192 30.37 -8.36 1.61
C SER A 192 31.38 -8.76 0.53
N VAL A 193 32.58 -9.15 0.97
CA VAL A 193 33.65 -9.76 0.15
C VAL A 193 33.18 -11.05 -0.56
N LYS A 194 32.01 -11.57 -0.21
CA LYS A 194 31.27 -12.56 -1.00
C LYS A 194 30.09 -11.85 -1.65
N ARG A 195 30.00 -11.92 -2.98
CA ARG A 195 28.85 -11.51 -3.84
C ARG A 195 27.51 -12.18 -3.49
N SER A 196 27.29 -12.66 -2.26
CA SER A 196 26.28 -13.67 -1.92
C SER A 196 25.16 -13.25 -0.97
N THR A 197 25.02 -11.99 -0.57
CA THR A 197 23.79 -11.52 0.10
C THR A 197 23.43 -10.10 -0.32
N MET A 198 22.88 -9.98 -1.53
CA MET A 198 22.13 -8.79 -1.93
C MET A 198 20.86 -8.72 -1.08
N LEU A 199 20.83 -7.85 -0.07
CA LEU A 199 19.64 -7.64 0.75
C LEU A 199 18.67 -6.78 -0.05
N THR A 200 17.42 -7.24 -0.19
CA THR A 200 16.37 -6.43 -0.81
C THR A 200 15.26 -6.21 0.20
N ALA A 201 14.79 -4.97 0.31
CA ALA A 201 13.73 -4.58 1.24
C ALA A 201 12.66 -3.79 0.52
N ARG A 202 11.38 -4.07 0.80
CA ARG A 202 10.27 -3.33 0.21
C ARG A 202 10.20 -1.89 0.73
N THR A 203 10.59 -1.71 1.98
CA THR A 203 10.67 -0.42 2.66
C THR A 203 11.99 -0.34 3.43
N PHE A 204 12.54 0.87 3.55
CA PHE A 204 13.72 1.14 4.36
C PHE A 204 13.45 2.28 5.33
N GLU A 205 13.67 2.06 6.62
CA GLU A 205 13.49 3.08 7.66
C GLU A 205 14.77 3.87 7.88
N GLY A 206 14.66 5.20 7.91
CA GLY A 206 15.75 6.12 8.22
C GLY A 206 15.72 7.39 7.38
N GLU A 207 16.24 8.49 7.92
CA GLU A 207 16.33 9.77 7.20
C GLU A 207 17.24 9.71 5.96
N GLN A 208 18.17 8.76 5.94
CA GLN A 208 19.22 8.67 4.92
C GLN A 208 19.23 7.30 4.27
N LEU A 209 18.99 7.27 2.95
CA LEU A 209 19.09 6.06 2.13
C LEU A 209 20.34 6.11 1.26
N HIS A 210 21.31 5.24 1.58
CA HIS A 210 22.51 5.05 0.76
C HIS A 210 22.28 3.99 -0.32
N LEU A 211 22.24 4.42 -1.57
CA LEU A 211 22.20 3.56 -2.74
C LEU A 211 23.61 3.39 -3.29
N ARG A 212 24.26 2.26 -2.98
CA ARG A 212 25.63 1.96 -3.41
C ARG A 212 25.64 1.08 -4.66
N GLY A 213 26.61 1.31 -5.55
CA GLY A 213 26.81 0.52 -6.76
C GLY A 213 25.54 0.42 -7.61
N ILE A 214 24.84 1.54 -7.78
CA ILE A 214 23.51 1.57 -8.38
C ILE A 214 23.55 1.12 -9.84
N GLN A 215 22.62 0.24 -10.20
CA GLN A 215 22.43 -0.26 -11.55
C GLN A 215 21.33 0.52 -12.28
N ARG A 216 21.35 0.49 -13.62
CA ARG A 216 20.33 1.18 -14.44
C ARG A 216 18.89 0.72 -14.15
N GLN A 217 18.68 -0.53 -13.73
CA GLN A 217 17.34 -1.06 -13.41
C GLN A 217 16.79 -0.52 -12.08
N GLU A 218 17.65 0.08 -11.25
CA GLU A 218 17.31 0.73 -9.99
C GLU A 218 17.02 2.23 -10.16
N MET A 219 17.13 2.75 -11.39
CA MET A 219 16.65 4.09 -11.77
C MET A 219 15.15 4.22 -11.52
N GLY A 220 14.69 5.44 -11.23
CA GLY A 220 13.28 5.77 -11.09
C GLY A 220 12.96 6.53 -9.80
N SER A 221 11.67 6.59 -9.49
CA SER A 221 11.15 7.38 -8.38
C SER A 221 11.14 6.63 -7.05
N TYR A 222 11.73 7.26 -6.05
CA TYR A 222 11.71 6.85 -4.65
C TYR A 222 10.82 7.83 -3.87
N LEU A 223 10.04 7.30 -2.94
CA LEU A 223 9.19 8.08 -2.05
C LEU A 223 9.77 8.02 -0.64
N CYS A 224 10.04 9.18 -0.07
CA CYS A 224 10.20 9.36 1.36
C CYS A 224 8.82 9.63 1.97
N ILE A 225 8.47 8.94 3.04
CA ILE A 225 7.20 9.07 3.75
C ILE A 225 7.51 9.34 5.21
N ALA A 226 7.00 10.44 5.75
CA ALA A 226 7.16 10.80 7.16
C ALA A 226 5.82 10.66 7.90
N SER A 227 5.84 9.93 9.02
CA SER A 227 4.66 9.73 9.86
C SER A 227 5.01 9.68 11.35
N ASN A 228 4.24 10.37 12.16
CA ASN A 228 4.30 10.31 13.63
C ASN A 228 2.98 9.85 14.27
N GLY A 229 2.09 9.25 13.47
CA GLY A 229 0.74 8.86 13.91
C GLY A 229 -0.26 10.01 13.99
N VAL A 230 0.13 11.26 13.69
CA VAL A 230 -0.75 12.43 13.62
C VAL A 230 -1.03 12.75 12.15
N PRO A 231 -2.28 12.66 11.68
CA PRO A 231 -2.60 12.94 10.28
C PRO A 231 -2.49 14.44 9.92
N PRO A 232 -2.16 14.76 8.65
CA PRO A 232 -1.82 13.84 7.57
C PRO A 232 -0.37 13.39 7.62
N SER A 233 -0.09 12.13 7.26
CA SER A 233 1.27 11.74 6.89
C SER A 233 1.66 12.42 5.58
N VAL A 234 2.92 12.79 5.44
CA VAL A 234 3.43 13.51 4.27
C VAL A 234 4.45 12.67 3.52
N SER A 235 4.60 12.94 2.22
CA SER A 235 5.57 12.23 1.39
C SER A 235 6.22 13.14 0.35
N LYS A 236 7.48 12.87 0.01
CA LYS A 236 8.27 13.59 -0.99
C LYS A 236 8.88 12.62 -2.00
N ARG A 237 8.80 12.97 -3.29
CA ARG A 237 9.29 12.16 -4.41
C ARG A 237 10.72 12.55 -4.79
N TYR A 238 11.55 11.54 -4.99
CA TYR A 238 12.97 11.62 -5.36
C TYR A 238 13.19 10.83 -6.64
N TYR A 239 13.45 11.53 -7.75
CA TYR A 239 13.75 10.86 -9.02
C TYR A 239 15.25 10.57 -9.11
N VAL A 240 15.62 9.29 -8.94
CA VAL A 240 17.01 8.84 -9.03
C VAL A 240 17.35 8.54 -10.48
N ASN A 241 18.33 9.26 -11.03
CA ASN A 241 18.76 9.12 -12.42
C ASN A 241 20.15 8.47 -12.51
N VAL A 242 20.30 7.47 -13.38
CA VAL A 242 21.56 6.74 -13.60
C VAL A 242 22.05 6.99 -15.02
N ARG A 243 23.25 7.55 -15.18
CA ARG A 243 23.86 7.89 -16.48
C ARG A 243 24.77 6.78 -16.99
N PHE A 244 24.58 6.37 -18.23
CA PHE A 244 25.34 5.32 -18.92
C PHE A 244 25.35 5.52 -20.45
N LYS A 245 26.39 5.02 -21.12
CA LYS A 245 26.51 5.04 -22.58
C LYS A 245 25.40 4.19 -23.25
N PRO A 246 25.02 4.46 -24.50
CA PRO A 246 23.96 3.72 -25.17
C PRO A 246 24.31 2.23 -25.30
N LEU A 247 23.30 1.37 -25.28
CA LEU A 247 23.39 -0.06 -25.57
C LEU A 247 22.34 -0.39 -26.63
N ILE A 248 22.74 -1.02 -27.72
CA ILE A 248 21.83 -1.44 -28.80
C ILE A 248 21.70 -2.97 -28.79
N LYS A 249 20.46 -3.45 -28.81
CA LYS A 249 20.08 -4.86 -28.98
C LYS A 249 19.29 -4.99 -30.28
N VAL A 250 19.77 -5.85 -31.18
CA VAL A 250 19.13 -6.13 -32.47
C VAL A 250 18.54 -7.54 -32.40
N SER A 251 17.21 -7.64 -32.33
CA SER A 251 16.54 -8.95 -32.19
C SER A 251 16.69 -9.80 -33.45
N ASN A 252 16.50 -9.20 -34.63
CA ASN A 252 16.63 -9.87 -35.92
C ASN A 252 17.78 -9.24 -36.71
N GLN A 253 18.98 -9.81 -36.58
CA GLN A 253 20.16 -9.35 -37.31
C GLN A 253 20.11 -9.70 -38.81
N LEU A 254 19.24 -10.64 -39.18
CA LEU A 254 18.99 -11.06 -40.54
C LEU A 254 17.50 -11.04 -40.81
N VAL A 255 17.08 -10.23 -41.78
CA VAL A 255 15.69 -10.11 -42.22
C VAL A 255 15.64 -10.46 -43.70
N ALA A 256 14.68 -11.29 -44.10
CA ALA A 256 14.44 -11.63 -45.49
C ALA A 256 13.01 -11.22 -45.88
N ALA A 257 12.87 -10.55 -47.02
CA ALA A 257 11.58 -10.07 -47.51
C ALA A 257 11.53 -10.15 -49.04
N PRO A 258 10.35 -10.43 -49.64
CA PRO A 258 10.20 -10.42 -51.08
C PRO A 258 10.23 -9.00 -51.65
N VAL A 259 10.57 -8.87 -52.93
CA VAL A 259 10.45 -7.61 -53.69
C VAL A 259 8.98 -7.15 -53.69
N ASP A 260 8.76 -5.83 -53.73
CA ASP A 260 7.46 -5.17 -53.70
C ASP A 260 6.65 -5.43 -52.41
N SER A 261 7.36 -5.66 -51.30
CA SER A 261 6.77 -5.71 -49.95
C SER A 261 7.34 -4.61 -49.07
N ASP A 262 6.64 -4.33 -47.97
CA ASP A 262 7.12 -3.43 -46.93
C ASP A 262 7.82 -4.24 -45.83
N VAL A 263 8.99 -3.78 -45.39
CA VAL A 263 9.76 -4.44 -44.32
C VAL A 263 10.01 -3.51 -43.14
N LEU A 264 9.84 -4.05 -41.93
CA LEU A 264 10.11 -3.34 -40.69
C LEU A 264 11.41 -3.86 -40.06
N LEU A 265 12.39 -2.96 -39.92
CA LEU A 265 13.64 -3.21 -39.21
C LEU A 265 13.57 -2.57 -37.82
N GLN A 266 14.01 -3.31 -36.79
CA GLN A 266 13.85 -2.91 -35.39
C GLN A 266 15.16 -2.99 -34.61
N CYS A 267 15.48 -1.92 -33.88
CA CYS A 267 16.55 -1.89 -32.89
C CYS A 267 16.01 -1.47 -31.52
N TYR A 268 16.48 -2.11 -30.46
CA TYR A 268 16.15 -1.74 -29.08
C TYR A 268 17.36 -1.03 -28.48
N VAL A 269 17.15 0.16 -27.94
CA VAL A 269 18.23 0.99 -27.41
C VAL A 269 17.94 1.35 -25.95
N GLU A 270 18.94 1.16 -25.09
CA GLU A 270 18.93 1.64 -23.72
C GLU A 270 19.99 2.74 -23.57
N SER A 271 19.63 3.93 -23.09
CA SER A 271 20.58 5.02 -22.87
C SER A 271 20.08 6.03 -21.83
N SER A 272 20.99 6.55 -21.00
CA SER A 272 20.71 7.73 -20.17
C SER A 272 21.96 8.63 -20.08
N PRO A 273 21.90 9.91 -20.44
CA PRO A 273 20.76 10.63 -21.01
C PRO A 273 20.31 10.04 -22.35
N LYS A 274 19.10 10.42 -22.79
CA LYS A 274 18.53 10.00 -24.07
C LYS A 274 19.54 10.25 -25.21
N ALA A 275 19.80 9.21 -26.01
CA ALA A 275 20.73 9.29 -27.12
C ALA A 275 20.07 9.91 -28.37
N LEU A 276 20.91 10.49 -29.22
CA LEU A 276 20.57 10.84 -30.59
C LEU A 276 20.61 9.57 -31.44
N ASN A 277 19.46 9.22 -32.00
CA ASN A 277 19.28 8.00 -32.77
C ASN A 277 19.30 8.29 -34.27
N THR A 278 20.07 7.53 -35.05
CA THR A 278 20.18 7.67 -36.49
C THR A 278 20.26 6.31 -37.19
N TRP A 279 19.63 6.21 -38.37
CA TRP A 279 19.77 5.05 -39.25
C TRP A 279 20.76 5.34 -40.36
N TYR A 280 21.52 4.32 -40.74
CA TYR A 280 22.46 4.35 -41.84
C TYR A 280 22.19 3.15 -42.76
N ARG A 281 22.45 3.34 -44.06
CA ARG A 281 22.46 2.29 -45.08
C ARG A 281 23.86 2.18 -45.65
N ASN A 282 24.24 0.99 -46.14
CA ASN A 282 25.41 0.66 -46.97
C ASN A 282 26.52 1.76 -47.00
N ASN A 283 27.70 1.44 -46.48
CA ASN A 283 28.87 2.36 -46.42
C ASN A 283 28.67 3.65 -45.58
N GLY A 284 27.65 3.71 -44.71
CA GLY A 284 27.50 4.79 -43.72
C GLY A 284 26.71 6.00 -44.20
N VAL A 285 25.87 5.85 -45.23
CA VAL A 285 24.96 6.92 -45.68
C VAL A 285 23.82 7.06 -44.67
N LYS A 286 23.64 8.27 -44.12
CA LYS A 286 22.56 8.57 -43.15
C LYS A 286 21.20 8.54 -43.85
N LEU A 287 20.26 7.78 -43.31
CA LEU A 287 18.87 7.76 -43.75
C LEU A 287 18.06 8.84 -43.03
N LEU A 288 17.16 9.48 -43.77
CA LEU A 288 16.18 10.43 -43.27
C LEU A 288 14.77 9.91 -43.60
N ALA A 289 13.76 10.40 -42.90
CA ALA A 289 12.38 10.04 -43.21
C ALA A 289 11.98 10.64 -44.57
N ASP A 290 11.49 9.79 -45.48
CA ASP A 290 11.03 10.15 -46.83
C ASP A 290 9.84 9.24 -47.25
N GLU A 291 9.43 9.28 -48.51
CA GLU A 291 8.32 8.43 -49.01
C GLU A 291 8.63 6.92 -48.94
N LYS A 292 9.91 6.55 -49.01
CA LYS A 292 10.42 5.17 -49.03
C LYS A 292 10.74 4.66 -47.61
N HIS A 293 11.29 5.51 -46.77
CA HIS A 293 11.81 5.20 -45.44
C HIS A 293 11.00 5.93 -44.37
N ASP A 294 10.24 5.17 -43.59
CA ASP A 294 9.50 5.68 -42.46
C ASP A 294 10.23 5.33 -41.16
N ILE A 295 10.71 6.36 -40.45
CA ILE A 295 11.52 6.22 -39.24
C ILE A 295 10.68 6.66 -38.05
N SER A 296 10.47 5.75 -37.09
CA SER A 296 9.76 6.05 -35.86
C SER A 296 10.53 5.56 -34.62
N GLU A 297 10.31 6.25 -33.50
CA GLU A 297 10.85 5.89 -32.20
C GLU A 297 9.67 5.67 -31.24
N VAL A 298 9.66 4.52 -30.57
CA VAL A 298 8.65 4.16 -29.57
C VAL A 298 9.33 4.05 -28.21
N THR A 299 8.93 4.88 -27.25
CA THR A 299 9.46 4.82 -25.88
C THR A 299 8.89 3.60 -25.14
N ILE A 300 9.76 2.78 -24.54
CA ILE A 300 9.38 1.61 -23.73
C ILE A 300 9.34 1.99 -22.25
N ASN A 301 10.39 2.69 -21.78
CA ASN A 301 10.49 3.24 -20.43
C ASN A 301 11.42 4.47 -20.42
N ASP A 302 11.68 5.06 -19.26
CA ASP A 302 12.48 6.28 -19.09
C ASP A 302 13.87 6.26 -19.76
N TYR A 303 14.49 5.08 -19.90
CA TYR A 303 15.83 4.94 -20.47
C TYR A 303 15.90 3.98 -21.67
N ALA A 304 14.78 3.38 -22.10
CA ALA A 304 14.73 2.39 -23.16
C ALA A 304 13.69 2.74 -24.21
N TYR A 305 14.07 2.58 -25.48
CA TYR A 305 13.22 2.91 -26.63
C TYR A 305 13.52 1.96 -27.79
N GLN A 306 12.52 1.78 -28.65
CA GLN A 306 12.57 0.97 -29.85
C GLN A 306 12.63 1.88 -31.07
N LEU A 307 13.64 1.68 -31.91
CA LEU A 307 13.81 2.34 -33.20
C LEU A 307 13.25 1.44 -34.28
N ASN A 308 12.36 2.00 -35.09
CA ASN A 308 11.70 1.33 -36.20
C ASN A 308 12.09 2.04 -37.50
N LEU A 309 12.48 1.25 -38.50
CA LEU A 309 12.67 1.70 -39.88
C LEU A 309 11.80 0.82 -40.78
N THR A 310 10.75 1.40 -41.35
CA THR A 310 9.93 0.74 -42.36
C THR A 310 10.43 1.15 -43.73
N VAL A 311 10.87 0.19 -44.54
CA VAL A 311 11.24 0.41 -45.94
C VAL A 311 10.07 -0.06 -46.80
N ARG A 312 9.43 0.86 -47.53
CA ARG A 312 8.23 0.58 -48.33
C ARG A 312 8.59 0.17 -49.75
N HIS A 313 7.75 -0.65 -50.39
CA HIS A 313 7.90 -1.06 -51.79
C HIS A 313 9.31 -1.55 -52.13
N LEU A 314 9.81 -2.58 -51.45
CA LEU A 314 11.19 -3.06 -51.59
C LEU A 314 11.61 -3.30 -53.04
N ASP A 315 12.76 -2.76 -53.44
CA ASP A 315 13.41 -3.05 -54.71
C ASP A 315 14.78 -3.72 -54.52
N LYS A 316 15.37 -4.23 -55.60
CA LYS A 316 16.64 -4.97 -55.53
C LYS A 316 17.81 -4.15 -54.99
N SER A 317 17.76 -2.83 -55.08
CA SER A 317 18.81 -1.95 -54.54
C SER A 317 18.69 -1.76 -53.02
N ASP A 318 17.52 -2.01 -52.44
CA ASP A 318 17.24 -1.88 -51.00
C ASP A 318 17.84 -2.97 -50.14
N PHE A 319 18.14 -4.13 -50.72
CA PHE A 319 18.86 -5.19 -50.03
C PHE A 319 20.28 -4.74 -49.68
N GLY A 320 20.73 -5.08 -48.48
CA GLY A 320 21.99 -4.60 -47.96
C GLY A 320 22.04 -4.58 -46.44
N THR A 321 23.00 -3.83 -45.91
CA THR A 321 23.19 -3.68 -44.47
C THR A 321 22.65 -2.33 -44.03
N TYR A 322 21.75 -2.38 -43.05
CA TYR A 322 21.22 -1.22 -42.34
C TYR A 322 21.85 -1.18 -40.95
N THR A 323 22.26 0.00 -40.51
CA THR A 323 22.89 0.20 -39.21
C THR A 323 22.09 1.22 -38.42
N CYS A 324 21.59 0.84 -37.25
CA CYS A 324 21.04 1.78 -36.27
C CYS A 324 22.17 2.26 -35.36
N SER A 325 22.25 3.56 -35.12
CA SER A 325 23.25 4.19 -34.28
C SER A 325 22.59 5.03 -33.19
N ALA A 326 23.15 4.98 -32.00
CA ALA A 326 22.72 5.75 -30.85
C ALA A 326 23.93 6.41 -30.18
N GLU A 327 23.88 7.72 -29.99
CA GLU A 327 24.96 8.52 -29.42
C GLU A 327 24.47 9.42 -28.28
N ASN A 328 25.09 9.32 -27.10
CA ASN A 328 24.87 10.25 -26.00
C ASN A 328 26.20 10.81 -25.49
N ALA A 329 26.14 11.70 -24.49
CA ALA A 329 27.32 12.35 -23.91
C ALA A 329 28.40 11.39 -23.35
N PHE A 330 28.09 10.10 -23.19
CA PHE A 330 28.99 9.07 -22.64
C PHE A 330 29.50 8.09 -23.71
N GLY A 331 29.03 8.20 -24.96
CA GLY A 331 29.57 7.42 -26.06
C GLY A 331 28.55 7.10 -27.16
N LYS A 332 29.03 6.39 -28.17
CA LYS A 332 28.29 5.97 -29.35
C LYS A 332 28.27 4.43 -29.45
N MET A 333 27.13 3.88 -29.86
CA MET A 333 26.98 2.46 -30.19
C MET A 333 26.22 2.29 -31.51
N GLU A 334 26.48 1.17 -32.19
CA GLU A 334 25.89 0.82 -33.48
C GLU A 334 25.44 -0.64 -33.47
N GLY A 335 24.35 -0.94 -34.19
CA GLY A 335 23.84 -2.29 -34.43
C GLY A 335 23.48 -2.47 -35.89
N SER A 336 23.83 -3.63 -36.46
CA SER A 336 23.65 -3.89 -37.90
C SER A 336 22.59 -4.97 -38.16
N ILE A 337 21.77 -4.73 -39.18
CA ILE A 337 20.74 -5.63 -39.69
C ILE A 337 21.00 -5.85 -41.18
N ARG A 338 21.11 -7.11 -41.59
CA ARG A 338 21.26 -7.49 -43.00
C ARG A 338 19.89 -7.83 -43.59
N LEU A 339 19.47 -7.09 -44.61
CA LEU A 339 18.24 -7.30 -45.35
C LEU A 339 18.54 -8.06 -46.66
N GLN A 340 17.86 -9.19 -46.88
CA GLN A 340 18.08 -10.08 -48.03
C GLN A 340 16.78 -10.36 -48.80
N GLU A 341 16.90 -10.69 -50.07
CA GLU A 341 15.76 -11.04 -50.92
C GLU A 341 15.23 -12.44 -50.56
N LEU A 342 13.95 -12.53 -50.22
CA LEU A 342 13.27 -13.81 -50.06
C LEU A 342 12.72 -14.27 -51.42
N GLN A 343 13.32 -15.32 -51.97
CA GLN A 343 12.84 -15.95 -53.20
C GLN A 343 11.58 -16.79 -52.90
N ILE A 344 10.40 -16.25 -53.22
CA ILE A 344 9.15 -17.02 -53.15
C ILE A 344 9.06 -17.84 -54.44
N SER A 345 9.32 -19.15 -54.36
CA SER A 345 9.03 -20.06 -55.46
C SER A 345 7.51 -20.05 -55.72
N LYS A 346 7.10 -19.67 -56.94
CA LYS A 346 5.71 -19.81 -57.36
C LYS A 346 5.31 -21.28 -57.24
N PRO A 347 4.17 -21.63 -56.63
CA PRO A 347 3.70 -23.01 -56.63
C PRO A 347 3.40 -23.41 -58.07
N THR A 348 4.12 -24.41 -58.55
CA THR A 348 3.83 -25.07 -59.82
C THR A 348 2.41 -25.60 -59.76
N THR A 349 1.54 -25.10 -60.64
CA THR A 349 0.17 -25.57 -60.81
C THR A 349 0.20 -27.01 -61.31
N VAL A 350 0.26 -27.97 -60.39
CA VAL A 350 0.05 -29.39 -60.72
C VAL A 350 -1.46 -29.61 -60.78
N SER A 351 -1.94 -29.76 -62.02
CA SER A 351 -3.28 -30.22 -62.38
C SER A 351 -3.65 -31.47 -61.56
N THR A 352 -4.62 -31.31 -60.66
CA THR A 352 -5.33 -32.38 -59.97
C THR A 352 -6.06 -33.27 -60.98
N ARG A 353 -5.62 -34.53 -61.12
CA ARG A 353 -6.51 -35.62 -61.50
C ARG A 353 -6.83 -36.44 -60.25
N ASN A 354 -8.10 -36.41 -59.88
CA ASN A 354 -8.68 -37.24 -58.84
C ASN A 354 -8.58 -38.72 -59.23
N THR A 355 -8.17 -39.55 -58.27
CA THR A 355 -8.77 -40.86 -58.06
C THR A 355 -8.72 -41.18 -56.58
N GLU A 356 -9.92 -41.24 -56.00
CA GLU A 356 -10.22 -41.77 -54.68
C GLU A 356 -9.79 -43.23 -54.59
N THR A 357 -9.24 -43.65 -53.44
CA THR A 357 -9.53 -44.99 -52.94
C THR A 357 -9.54 -44.96 -51.42
N ILE A 358 -10.71 -45.34 -50.94
CA ILE A 358 -11.18 -45.44 -49.57
C ILE A 358 -10.47 -46.60 -48.89
N GLU A 359 -9.95 -46.41 -47.68
CA GLU A 359 -9.86 -47.50 -46.70
C GLU A 359 -10.03 -47.01 -45.26
N LYS A 360 -10.69 -47.87 -44.49
CA LYS A 360 -11.54 -47.56 -43.34
C LYS A 360 -10.75 -47.44 -42.04
N HIS A 361 -11.07 -46.42 -41.25
CA HIS A 361 -10.79 -46.40 -39.82
C HIS A 361 -11.92 -47.11 -39.06
N THR A 362 -11.58 -48.12 -38.27
CA THR A 362 -12.40 -48.57 -37.13
C THR A 362 -11.54 -48.60 -35.87
N TRP A 363 -12.01 -47.86 -34.88
CA TRP A 363 -11.44 -47.72 -33.56
C TRP A 363 -11.71 -48.96 -32.69
N ARG A 364 -10.69 -49.44 -31.97
CA ARG A 364 -10.88 -50.20 -30.73
C ARG A 364 -10.03 -49.61 -29.62
N LYS A 365 -10.73 -49.09 -28.60
CA LYS A 365 -10.19 -48.79 -27.26
C LYS A 365 -9.86 -50.11 -26.55
N GLN A 366 -8.74 -50.18 -25.83
CA GLN A 366 -8.78 -50.73 -24.47
C GLN A 366 -7.64 -50.22 -23.58
N THR A 367 -8.07 -50.03 -22.34
CA THR A 367 -7.51 -49.45 -21.13
C THR A 367 -6.35 -50.22 -20.47
N GLU A 368 -5.48 -49.44 -19.82
CA GLU A 368 -4.82 -49.64 -18.51
C GLU A 368 -4.21 -51.00 -18.12
N LYS A 369 -2.91 -51.00 -17.76
CA LYS A 369 -2.46 -51.18 -16.36
C LYS A 369 -0.94 -51.00 -16.15
N LYS A 370 -0.65 -50.51 -14.94
CA LYS A 370 0.62 -50.15 -14.26
C LYS A 370 1.72 -51.23 -14.30
N GLY A 371 2.99 -50.78 -14.21
CA GLY A 371 4.02 -51.56 -13.49
C GLY A 371 5.52 -51.32 -13.78
N LYS A 372 6.09 -50.24 -13.18
CA LYS A 372 7.39 -50.15 -12.46
C LYS A 372 8.77 -50.58 -13.06
N LYS A 373 9.76 -49.72 -12.71
CA LYS A 373 11.24 -49.91 -12.49
C LYS A 373 12.13 -49.89 -13.74
N HIS A 374 13.37 -49.36 -13.78
CA HIS A 374 14.35 -48.80 -12.81
C HIS A 374 15.28 -47.82 -13.60
N SER A 375 15.64 -46.64 -13.08
CA SER A 375 16.98 -46.29 -12.53
C SER A 375 18.20 -46.76 -13.33
N TYR A 376 19.00 -45.82 -13.86
CA TYR A 376 20.46 -45.99 -13.95
C TYR A 376 21.22 -44.68 -13.70
N VAL A 377 22.33 -44.87 -13.00
CA VAL A 377 23.32 -43.94 -12.47
C VAL A 377 24.47 -43.75 -13.48
N LEU A 378 25.19 -42.64 -13.34
CA LEU A 378 26.44 -42.28 -14.01
C LEU A 378 27.55 -43.33 -13.87
N ASP A 379 28.41 -43.44 -14.88
CA ASP A 379 29.85 -43.67 -14.67
C ASP A 379 30.71 -43.06 -15.80
N LYS A 380 31.92 -42.63 -15.40
CA LYS A 380 33.08 -42.13 -16.17
C LYS A 380 33.81 -43.32 -16.85
N GLU A 381 34.91 -43.29 -17.63
CA GLU A 381 36.00 -42.34 -17.95
C GLU A 381 36.84 -42.88 -19.15
N SER A 382 37.69 -42.00 -19.70
CA SER A 382 39.04 -42.16 -20.32
C SER A 382 39.32 -42.76 -21.72
N ASP A 383 39.93 -41.88 -22.52
CA ASP A 383 41.19 -41.96 -23.31
C ASP A 383 41.36 -42.83 -24.56
N LEU A 384 41.85 -42.17 -25.65
CA LEU A 384 43.09 -42.50 -26.38
C LEU A 384 43.39 -41.49 -27.55
N ILE A 385 44.64 -40.99 -27.60
CA ILE A 385 45.34 -40.18 -28.65
C ILE A 385 45.96 -41.11 -29.70
N PRO A 386 46.05 -40.87 -31.06
CA PRO A 386 47.18 -40.24 -31.83
C PRO A 386 47.44 -38.77 -32.31
N LYS A 387 48.61 -38.19 -31.98
CA LYS A 387 49.67 -37.58 -32.86
C LYS A 387 49.43 -36.47 -33.94
N ASN A 388 49.91 -35.27 -33.62
CA ASN A 388 51.16 -34.55 -34.05
C ASN A 388 51.36 -33.74 -35.37
N MET A 389 52.08 -32.60 -35.14
CA MET A 389 52.94 -31.72 -36.00
C MET A 389 52.26 -30.70 -36.95
N GLY A 390 52.63 -29.41 -36.99
CA GLY A 390 53.61 -28.60 -36.26
C GLY A 390 53.76 -27.20 -36.92
N HIS A 391 54.15 -26.19 -36.10
CA HIS A 391 54.95 -24.96 -36.41
C HIS A 391 54.48 -24.01 -37.56
N THR A 392 54.49 -22.67 -37.49
CA THR A 392 55.36 -21.69 -36.82
C THR A 392 54.83 -20.26 -37.12
N THR A 393 54.95 -19.33 -36.16
CA THR A 393 54.94 -17.86 -36.39
C THR A 393 56.31 -17.41 -36.97
N PRO A 394 56.46 -16.18 -37.52
CA PRO A 394 56.93 -15.08 -36.66
C PRO A 394 56.43 -13.65 -37.00
N MET A 395 56.72 -12.78 -36.02
CA MET A 395 56.50 -11.34 -35.91
C MET A 395 57.37 -10.43 -36.79
N SER A 396 56.80 -9.24 -37.07
CA SER A 396 57.39 -7.87 -37.00
C SER A 396 58.42 -7.39 -38.04
N ARG A 397 58.13 -6.22 -38.64
CA ARG A 397 59.09 -5.10 -38.74
C ARG A 397 58.42 -3.74 -39.00
N ARG A 398 59.04 -2.71 -38.39
CA ARG A 398 58.71 -1.28 -38.37
C ARG A 398 59.16 -0.55 -39.64
N ASN A 399 58.55 0.61 -39.95
CA ASN A 399 59.12 1.98 -39.81
C ASN A 399 58.61 3.00 -40.85
N LEU A 400 58.67 4.28 -40.44
CA LEU A 400 58.68 5.56 -41.20
C LEU A 400 57.33 6.10 -41.69
N SER A 401 57.02 7.40 -41.68
CA SER A 401 57.54 8.62 -41.02
C SER A 401 56.63 9.80 -41.43
N SER A 402 56.42 10.72 -40.50
CA SER A 402 56.03 12.14 -40.61
C SER A 402 55.85 12.83 -41.99
N SER A 403 54.77 13.61 -42.14
CA SER A 403 54.83 15.04 -42.51
C SER A 403 53.46 15.74 -42.46
N LEU A 404 53.48 16.95 -41.87
CA LEU A 404 52.49 18.04 -41.83
C LEU A 404 52.38 18.73 -43.24
N PRO A 405 51.43 19.67 -43.55
CA PRO A 405 51.02 20.77 -42.66
C PRO A 405 49.59 21.32 -42.70
N ASN A 406 49.34 22.08 -41.62
CA ASN A 406 48.39 23.17 -41.38
C ASN A 406 47.75 23.87 -42.58
N ILE A 407 46.44 24.13 -42.49
CA ILE A 407 45.85 25.45 -42.77
C ILE A 407 44.85 25.80 -41.66
N ALA A 408 45.05 26.98 -41.08
CA ALA A 408 44.17 27.63 -40.11
C ALA A 408 43.31 28.69 -40.81
N ASN A 409 42.07 28.90 -40.34
CA ASN A 409 41.39 30.20 -40.19
C ASN A 409 39.99 29.95 -39.58
N LYS A 410 39.73 30.36 -38.32
CA LYS A 410 39.26 31.69 -37.85
C LYS A 410 37.76 31.98 -38.09
N SER A 411 36.97 31.74 -37.03
CA SER A 411 36.00 32.64 -36.36
C SER A 411 35.25 33.75 -37.13
N ARG A 412 33.90 33.77 -37.00
CA ARG A 412 33.03 34.87 -36.47
C ARG A 412 31.53 34.54 -36.64
N ILE A 413 30.71 34.51 -35.58
CA ILE A 413 29.86 35.58 -34.96
C ILE A 413 28.46 35.79 -35.62
N SER A 414 27.41 35.63 -34.79
CA SER A 414 26.05 36.25 -34.81
C SER A 414 25.07 35.82 -35.92
N ALA A 415 23.73 35.86 -35.80
CA ALA A 415 22.81 36.49 -34.85
C ALA A 415 21.42 35.80 -34.91
N PHE A 416 20.61 35.99 -33.86
CA PHE A 416 19.14 35.81 -33.85
C PHE A 416 18.45 36.73 -34.88
N PRO A 417 17.19 36.43 -35.26
CA PRO A 417 16.08 37.22 -34.69
C PRO A 417 14.81 36.40 -34.35
N ALA A 418 14.01 36.99 -33.47
CA ALA A 418 12.67 36.57 -33.03
C ALA A 418 11.55 37.34 -33.81
N PRO A 419 10.27 37.41 -33.38
CA PRO A 419 9.17 36.56 -33.87
C PRO A 419 7.89 37.36 -34.31
N ALA A 420 6.78 36.62 -34.49
CA ALA A 420 5.34 37.03 -34.60
C ALA A 420 4.75 37.01 -36.04
N PRO A 421 3.40 37.00 -36.24
CA PRO A 421 2.28 37.07 -35.28
C PRO A 421 1.10 36.08 -35.51
N ALA A 422 0.14 36.10 -34.57
CA ALA A 422 -1.20 35.50 -34.66
C ALA A 422 -2.16 36.30 -35.57
N PRO A 423 -3.33 35.72 -35.92
CA PRO A 423 -4.56 36.50 -35.75
C PRO A 423 -5.75 35.71 -35.16
N ALA A 424 -6.74 36.47 -34.70
CA ALA A 424 -7.93 36.07 -33.97
C ALA A 424 -9.20 35.97 -34.86
N HIS A 425 -10.27 35.46 -34.21
CA HIS A 425 -11.72 35.57 -34.51
C HIS A 425 -12.38 34.55 -35.44
N SER A 426 -13.23 33.67 -34.87
CA SER A 426 -14.72 33.75 -34.94
C SER A 426 -15.39 32.43 -34.51
N ALA A 427 -16.60 32.54 -33.94
CA ALA A 427 -17.49 31.45 -33.53
C ALA A 427 -18.72 31.40 -34.49
N PRO A 428 -19.75 30.57 -34.23
CA PRO A 428 -19.83 29.13 -34.49
C PRO A 428 -20.96 28.81 -35.49
N THR A 429 -20.86 27.73 -36.27
CA THR A 429 -22.04 27.16 -36.97
C THR A 429 -21.88 25.65 -37.20
N GLN A 430 -22.94 24.92 -36.89
CA GLN A 430 -23.10 23.49 -37.12
C GLN A 430 -23.06 23.15 -38.62
N LEU A 431 -22.47 22.01 -38.97
CA LEU A 431 -23.05 21.05 -39.92
C LEU A 431 -22.38 19.69 -39.75
N GLY A 432 -23.20 18.63 -39.85
CA GLY A 432 -22.80 17.25 -39.57
C GLY A 432 -21.76 16.68 -40.52
N ALA A 433 -21.11 15.61 -40.06
CA ALA A 433 -20.26 14.78 -40.91
C ALA A 433 -20.56 13.30 -40.65
N GLN A 434 -20.91 12.65 -41.76
CA GLN A 434 -21.06 11.22 -41.93
C GLN A 434 -19.77 10.48 -41.57
N LYS A 435 -19.97 9.27 -41.06
CA LYS A 435 -18.96 8.26 -40.71
C LYS A 435 -18.31 7.70 -41.99
N PRO A 436 -16.98 7.47 -42.00
CA PRO A 436 -16.37 6.35 -42.71
C PRO A 436 -15.87 5.28 -41.73
N PRO A 437 -15.65 4.04 -42.20
CA PRO A 437 -15.74 2.84 -41.38
C PRO A 437 -14.44 2.55 -40.62
N PHE A 438 -14.53 2.37 -39.31
CA PHE A 438 -13.49 1.72 -38.51
C PHE A 438 -13.69 0.20 -38.57
N ASN A 439 -12.94 -0.45 -39.46
CA ASN A 439 -12.69 -1.89 -39.37
C ASN A 439 -11.60 -2.11 -38.32
N GLY A 440 -11.99 -2.63 -37.16
CA GLY A 440 -11.08 -2.99 -36.08
C GLY A 440 -11.75 -3.49 -34.78
N CYS A 441 -13.07 -3.77 -34.78
CA CYS A 441 -13.76 -4.32 -33.62
C CYS A 441 -14.21 -5.75 -33.90
N THR A 442 -13.32 -6.73 -33.71
CA THR A 442 -13.70 -8.15 -33.66
C THR A 442 -13.56 -8.74 -32.25
N GLN A 443 -13.29 -7.93 -31.22
CA GLN A 443 -13.19 -8.35 -29.82
C GLN A 443 -14.21 -7.67 -28.89
N LEU A 444 -15.09 -6.81 -29.41
CA LEU A 444 -16.01 -5.95 -28.64
C LEU A 444 -17.49 -6.40 -28.74
N THR A 445 -17.77 -7.49 -29.45
CA THR A 445 -19.13 -7.94 -29.76
C THR A 445 -19.88 -8.46 -28.53
N THR A 446 -19.22 -9.14 -27.60
CA THR A 446 -19.92 -9.84 -26.51
C THR A 446 -20.47 -8.89 -25.44
N LEU A 447 -19.66 -7.95 -24.93
CA LEU A 447 -20.12 -7.01 -23.89
C LEU A 447 -21.18 -6.04 -24.44
N GLN A 448 -20.97 -5.50 -25.64
CA GLN A 448 -21.92 -4.55 -26.23
C GLN A 448 -23.28 -5.21 -26.51
N GLN A 449 -23.28 -6.47 -26.96
CA GLN A 449 -24.50 -7.25 -27.17
C GLN A 449 -25.32 -7.42 -25.88
N HIS A 450 -24.67 -7.80 -24.77
CA HIS A 450 -25.35 -7.94 -23.48
C HIS A 450 -25.93 -6.61 -22.98
N LEU A 451 -25.23 -5.51 -23.24
CA LEU A 451 -25.71 -4.20 -22.83
C LEU A 451 -26.92 -3.77 -23.67
N ASP A 452 -26.89 -3.95 -24.99
CA ASP A 452 -27.92 -3.45 -25.92
C ASP A 452 -29.32 -4.06 -25.72
N GLU A 453 -29.39 -5.21 -25.06
CA GLU A 453 -30.64 -5.82 -24.61
C GLU A 453 -31.21 -5.20 -23.32
N ALA A 454 -30.40 -4.44 -22.57
CA ALA A 454 -30.79 -3.85 -21.30
C ALA A 454 -31.43 -2.46 -21.47
N TRP A 455 -32.58 -2.27 -20.81
CA TRP A 455 -33.34 -1.02 -20.81
C TRP A 455 -32.66 0.06 -19.97
N THR A 456 -32.89 1.34 -20.30
CA THR A 456 -32.28 2.48 -19.58
C THR A 456 -32.74 2.62 -18.13
N ASN A 457 -33.82 1.96 -17.72
CA ASN A 457 -34.31 1.92 -16.33
C ASN A 457 -33.82 0.70 -15.53
N THR A 458 -32.90 -0.09 -16.09
CA THR A 458 -32.37 -1.30 -15.46
C THR A 458 -31.69 -0.96 -14.12
N THR A 459 -32.04 -1.72 -13.08
CA THR A 459 -31.48 -1.57 -11.73
C THR A 459 -30.42 -2.62 -11.40
N MET A 460 -30.35 -3.70 -12.17
CA MET A 460 -29.36 -4.76 -11.99
C MET A 460 -28.89 -5.28 -13.35
N ILE A 461 -27.57 -5.29 -13.56
CA ILE A 461 -26.92 -5.91 -14.72
C ILE A 461 -26.04 -7.03 -14.20
N THR A 462 -26.18 -8.22 -14.77
CA THR A 462 -25.38 -9.39 -14.43
C THR A 462 -24.83 -9.99 -15.72
N ILE A 463 -23.50 -10.10 -15.80
CA ILE A 463 -22.76 -10.67 -16.92
C ILE A 463 -21.74 -11.64 -16.32
N PHE A 464 -21.79 -12.89 -16.74
CA PHE A 464 -20.86 -13.95 -16.33
C PHE A 464 -20.52 -14.85 -17.51
N ASP A 465 -19.40 -15.58 -17.41
CA ASP A 465 -18.93 -16.53 -18.43
C ASP A 465 -18.84 -15.95 -19.85
N SER A 466 -18.52 -14.66 -19.95
CA SER A 466 -18.59 -13.91 -21.22
C SER A 466 -17.23 -13.66 -21.88
N ASN A 467 -16.13 -14.12 -21.25
CA ASN A 467 -14.74 -13.95 -21.69
C ASN A 467 -14.43 -12.54 -22.26
N ILE A 468 -14.65 -11.53 -21.43
CA ILE A 468 -14.46 -10.10 -21.71
C ILE A 468 -13.10 -9.69 -21.13
N PRO A 469 -11.98 -9.77 -21.87
CA PRO A 469 -10.66 -9.51 -21.29
C PRO A 469 -10.46 -8.04 -20.87
N ASN A 470 -11.19 -7.10 -21.49
CA ASN A 470 -11.10 -5.68 -21.19
C ASN A 470 -12.48 -5.02 -21.13
N ILE A 471 -12.71 -4.21 -20.10
CA ILE A 471 -13.90 -3.33 -20.02
C ILE A 471 -13.54 -1.94 -20.55
N PRO A 472 -14.10 -1.50 -21.69
CA PRO A 472 -13.91 -0.15 -22.21
C PRO A 472 -14.60 0.91 -21.35
N GLY A 473 -14.10 2.15 -21.44
CA GLY A 473 -14.69 3.30 -20.76
C GLY A 473 -16.11 3.62 -21.23
N HIS A 474 -16.93 4.20 -20.34
CA HIS A 474 -18.29 4.70 -20.62
C HIS A 474 -19.36 3.65 -20.95
N ASN A 475 -19.02 2.36 -21.02
CA ASN A 475 -19.96 1.30 -21.42
C ASN A 475 -21.23 1.22 -20.55
N PHE A 476 -21.12 1.51 -19.24
CA PHE A 476 -22.27 1.47 -18.33
C PHE A 476 -22.89 2.85 -18.06
N ALA A 477 -22.35 3.93 -18.64
CA ALA A 477 -22.74 5.31 -18.30
C ALA A 477 -24.24 5.58 -18.50
N ARG A 478 -24.86 4.95 -19.52
CA ARG A 478 -26.30 5.11 -19.82
C ARG A 478 -27.23 4.61 -18.70
N PHE A 479 -26.74 3.77 -17.79
CA PHE A 479 -27.51 3.25 -16.66
C PHE A 479 -27.22 4.00 -15.35
N GLY A 480 -26.41 5.06 -15.38
CA GLY A 480 -25.86 5.69 -14.18
C GLY A 480 -26.88 6.22 -13.17
N ALA A 481 -28.08 6.58 -13.63
CA ALA A 481 -29.16 7.10 -12.79
C ALA A 481 -30.07 6.01 -12.17
N THR A 482 -29.90 4.74 -12.57
CA THR A 482 -30.84 3.66 -12.24
C THR A 482 -30.14 2.40 -11.72
N LEU A 483 -28.91 2.13 -12.18
CA LEU A 483 -28.18 0.91 -11.85
C LEU A 483 -27.78 0.89 -10.37
N VAL A 484 -28.24 -0.15 -9.66
CA VAL A 484 -27.98 -0.38 -8.24
C VAL A 484 -27.01 -1.53 -8.04
N THR A 485 -27.07 -2.57 -8.88
CA THR A 485 -26.16 -3.72 -8.82
C THR A 485 -25.53 -3.94 -10.19
N LEU A 486 -24.21 -4.01 -10.23
CA LEU A 486 -23.43 -4.41 -11.39
C LEU A 486 -22.61 -5.63 -11.00
N ASP A 487 -22.93 -6.75 -11.64
CA ASP A 487 -22.31 -8.02 -11.39
C ASP A 487 -21.63 -8.52 -12.65
N LEU A 488 -20.30 -8.60 -12.61
CA LEU A 488 -19.41 -8.95 -13.72
C LEU A 488 -18.52 -10.14 -13.33
N HIS A 489 -19.01 -11.02 -12.47
CA HIS A 489 -18.22 -12.16 -11.99
C HIS A 489 -17.89 -13.15 -13.10
N GLU A 490 -16.80 -13.91 -12.92
CA GLU A 490 -16.38 -15.00 -13.81
C GLU A 490 -16.36 -14.65 -15.31
N SER A 491 -16.11 -13.38 -15.64
CA SER A 491 -16.17 -12.87 -17.01
C SER A 491 -14.82 -12.85 -17.70
N GLY A 492 -13.74 -13.32 -17.06
CA GLY A 492 -12.40 -13.37 -17.65
C GLY A 492 -11.71 -12.00 -17.78
N ILE A 493 -12.17 -10.99 -17.05
CA ILE A 493 -11.69 -9.60 -17.11
C ILE A 493 -10.26 -9.49 -16.60
N GLN A 494 -9.36 -8.97 -17.42
CA GLN A 494 -7.95 -8.74 -17.07
C GLN A 494 -7.69 -7.27 -16.74
N THR A 495 -8.31 -6.36 -17.50
CA THR A 495 -8.15 -4.91 -17.35
C THR A 495 -9.50 -4.20 -17.45
N CYS A 496 -9.60 -3.05 -16.79
CA CYS A 496 -10.71 -2.12 -16.94
C CYS A 496 -10.13 -0.75 -17.25
N ASP A 497 -10.72 -0.04 -18.21
CA ASP A 497 -10.44 1.38 -18.43
C ASP A 497 -10.72 2.19 -17.16
N ALA A 498 -10.00 3.29 -16.95
CA ALA A 498 -10.19 4.16 -15.78
C ALA A 498 -11.62 4.72 -15.70
N GLN A 499 -12.28 4.89 -16.85
CA GLN A 499 -13.65 5.39 -16.98
C GLN A 499 -14.68 4.28 -17.20
N ALA A 500 -14.34 3.01 -16.94
CA ALA A 500 -15.25 1.87 -17.12
C ALA A 500 -16.57 2.05 -16.35
N PHE A 501 -16.51 2.57 -15.12
CA PHE A 501 -17.67 2.74 -14.23
C PHE A 501 -18.15 4.18 -14.08
N VAL A 502 -17.79 5.04 -15.03
CA VAL A 502 -18.13 6.47 -15.00
C VAL A 502 -19.66 6.67 -15.00
N GLY A 503 -20.11 7.63 -14.18
CA GLY A 503 -21.53 8.01 -14.09
C GLY A 503 -22.42 7.11 -13.24
N LEU A 504 -21.92 6.00 -12.69
CA LEU A 504 -22.69 5.04 -11.88
C LEU A 504 -22.99 5.53 -10.44
N THR A 505 -23.70 6.65 -10.33
CA THR A 505 -23.93 7.38 -9.06
C THR A 505 -24.86 6.71 -8.05
N LYS A 506 -25.68 5.73 -8.49
CA LYS A 506 -26.60 4.98 -7.61
C LYS A 506 -26.14 3.56 -7.31
N LEU A 507 -24.95 3.18 -7.78
CA LEU A 507 -24.47 1.82 -7.65
C LEU A 507 -24.18 1.49 -6.18
N LYS A 508 -24.81 0.44 -5.67
CA LYS A 508 -24.64 -0.07 -4.31
C LYS A 508 -23.78 -1.33 -4.25
N LYS A 509 -23.81 -2.14 -5.30
CA LYS A 509 -23.07 -3.42 -5.36
C LYS A 509 -22.27 -3.52 -6.65
N LEU A 510 -20.97 -3.74 -6.50
CA LEU A 510 -20.07 -4.02 -7.60
C LEU A 510 -19.40 -5.38 -7.35
N MET A 511 -19.74 -6.37 -8.17
CA MET A 511 -19.19 -7.72 -8.07
C MET A 511 -18.23 -7.95 -9.25
N LEU A 512 -16.97 -8.20 -8.94
CA LEU A 512 -15.87 -8.43 -9.88
C LEU A 512 -15.11 -9.71 -9.56
N TRP A 513 -15.68 -10.59 -8.74
CA TRP A 513 -15.01 -11.81 -8.29
C TRP A 513 -14.83 -12.84 -9.43
N GLY A 514 -13.83 -13.71 -9.31
CA GLY A 514 -13.58 -14.76 -10.31
C GLY A 514 -13.02 -14.25 -11.65
N ASN A 515 -12.37 -13.08 -11.65
CA ASN A 515 -11.76 -12.49 -12.83
C ASN A 515 -10.22 -12.63 -12.81
N LYS A 516 -9.53 -11.91 -13.69
CA LYS A 516 -8.07 -11.93 -13.86
C LYS A 516 -7.42 -10.59 -13.53
N LEU A 517 -8.08 -9.77 -12.70
CA LEU A 517 -7.62 -8.43 -12.33
C LEU A 517 -6.31 -8.50 -11.54
N THR A 518 -5.40 -7.54 -11.75
CA THR A 518 -4.09 -7.48 -11.07
C THR A 518 -3.96 -6.32 -10.07
N SER A 519 -4.88 -5.36 -10.11
CA SER A 519 -4.93 -4.21 -9.22
C SER A 519 -6.34 -3.64 -9.12
N VAL A 520 -6.59 -2.85 -8.08
CA VAL A 520 -7.84 -2.08 -7.91
C VAL A 520 -7.47 -0.59 -7.78
N PRO A 521 -7.58 0.19 -8.86
CA PRO A 521 -7.27 1.63 -8.84
C PRO A 521 -8.38 2.45 -8.20
N GLY A 522 -8.05 3.62 -7.65
CA GLY A 522 -9.03 4.56 -7.09
C GLY A 522 -10.01 5.13 -8.11
N ASP A 523 -9.58 5.30 -9.37
CA ASP A 523 -10.35 5.95 -10.44
C ASP A 523 -11.71 5.31 -10.71
N TRP A 524 -11.84 4.00 -10.47
CA TRP A 524 -13.10 3.28 -10.63
C TRP A 524 -14.23 3.81 -9.74
N PHE A 525 -13.89 4.42 -8.61
CA PHE A 525 -14.85 4.73 -7.55
C PHE A 525 -15.27 6.20 -7.51
N VAL A 526 -14.71 7.05 -8.39
CA VAL A 526 -14.90 8.51 -8.38
C VAL A 526 -16.38 8.92 -8.38
N ASN A 527 -17.26 8.20 -9.08
CA ASN A 527 -18.69 8.54 -9.15
C ASN A 527 -19.58 7.81 -8.14
N MET A 528 -19.07 6.83 -7.39
CA MET A 528 -19.85 5.98 -6.48
C MET A 528 -19.44 6.13 -5.00
N GLN A 529 -18.72 7.21 -4.68
CA GLN A 529 -18.16 7.49 -3.35
C GLN A 529 -19.19 7.48 -2.22
N HIS A 530 -20.43 7.88 -2.52
CA HIS A 530 -21.51 7.96 -1.55
C HIS A 530 -22.53 6.83 -1.65
N SER A 531 -22.45 5.98 -2.67
CA SER A 531 -23.50 4.99 -2.96
C SER A 531 -23.05 3.55 -2.73
N LEU A 532 -21.77 3.22 -2.94
CA LEU A 532 -21.30 1.84 -2.94
C LEU A 532 -21.28 1.26 -1.52
N GLN A 533 -21.93 0.11 -1.34
CA GLN A 533 -22.09 -0.61 -0.08
C GLN A 533 -21.43 -1.99 -0.11
N THR A 534 -21.26 -2.60 -1.28
CA THR A 534 -20.61 -3.91 -1.41
C THR A 534 -19.65 -3.89 -2.59
N LEU A 535 -18.41 -4.28 -2.31
CA LEU A 535 -17.37 -4.48 -3.29
C LEU A 535 -16.83 -5.89 -3.12
N ASP A 536 -16.95 -6.70 -4.16
CA ASP A 536 -16.37 -8.04 -4.20
C ASP A 536 -15.34 -8.12 -5.33
N VAL A 537 -14.08 -8.28 -4.95
CA VAL A 537 -12.94 -8.45 -5.86
C VAL A 537 -12.20 -9.76 -5.58
N SER A 538 -12.85 -10.70 -4.90
CA SER A 538 -12.25 -11.98 -4.54
C SER A 538 -11.92 -12.86 -5.76
N PHE A 539 -11.09 -13.87 -5.60
CA PHE A 539 -10.72 -14.80 -6.69
C PHE A 539 -10.18 -14.08 -7.93
N ASN A 540 -9.19 -13.20 -7.73
CA ASN A 540 -8.49 -12.47 -8.78
C ASN A 540 -6.96 -12.64 -8.60
N PHE A 541 -6.15 -11.87 -9.35
CA PHE A 541 -4.69 -11.83 -9.21
C PHE A 541 -4.20 -10.51 -8.62
N ILE A 542 -5.01 -9.86 -7.77
CA ILE A 542 -4.75 -8.51 -7.28
C ILE A 542 -3.50 -8.49 -6.41
N ARG A 543 -2.52 -7.66 -6.77
CA ARG A 543 -1.26 -7.50 -6.01
C ARG A 543 -1.26 -6.28 -5.09
N TRP A 544 -2.10 -5.29 -5.41
CA TRP A 544 -2.26 -4.07 -4.63
C TRP A 544 -3.65 -3.45 -4.86
N ILE A 545 -4.16 -2.78 -3.84
CA ILE A 545 -5.36 -1.94 -3.87
C ILE A 545 -4.90 -0.52 -3.57
N ASP A 546 -5.33 0.45 -4.38
CA ASP A 546 -4.99 1.85 -4.16
C ASP A 546 -5.50 2.33 -2.79
N TYR A 547 -4.68 3.07 -2.05
CA TYR A 547 -5.07 3.57 -0.73
C TYR A 547 -6.21 4.59 -0.81
N THR A 548 -6.39 5.24 -1.97
CA THR A 548 -7.49 6.18 -2.22
C THR A 548 -8.86 5.50 -2.18
N VAL A 549 -8.94 4.18 -2.48
CA VAL A 549 -10.19 3.40 -2.42
C VAL A 549 -10.82 3.45 -1.03
N PHE A 550 -10.00 3.33 0.02
CA PHE A 550 -10.48 3.34 1.41
C PHE A 550 -11.02 4.71 1.83
N GLN A 551 -10.48 5.79 1.26
CA GLN A 551 -10.96 7.16 1.49
C GLN A 551 -12.22 7.47 0.69
N MET A 552 -12.29 6.94 -0.54
CA MET A 552 -13.39 7.19 -1.46
C MET A 552 -14.66 6.42 -1.10
N LEU A 553 -14.58 5.33 -0.32
CA LEU A 553 -15.71 4.45 -0.04
C LEU A 553 -16.12 4.39 1.45
N PRO A 554 -16.40 5.52 2.13
CA PRO A 554 -16.75 5.54 3.55
C PRO A 554 -18.07 4.81 3.88
N ASN A 555 -18.94 4.59 2.88
CA ASN A 555 -20.22 3.89 3.00
C ASN A 555 -20.15 2.39 2.71
N LEU A 556 -18.96 1.85 2.46
CA LEU A 556 -18.79 0.43 2.17
C LEU A 556 -19.13 -0.41 3.41
N GLU A 557 -20.06 -1.35 3.26
CA GLU A 557 -20.51 -2.25 4.32
C GLU A 557 -19.88 -3.64 4.20
N ASN A 558 -19.67 -4.12 2.98
CA ASN A 558 -19.13 -5.45 2.72
C ASN A 558 -17.94 -5.35 1.76
N PHE A 559 -16.80 -5.88 2.16
CA PHE A 559 -15.60 -5.89 1.34
C PHE A 559 -14.96 -7.28 1.28
N TYR A 560 -14.97 -7.87 0.09
CA TYR A 560 -14.42 -9.20 -0.15
C TYR A 560 -13.22 -9.09 -1.09
N PHE A 561 -12.07 -9.56 -0.62
CA PHE A 561 -10.79 -9.52 -1.33
C PHE A 561 -9.93 -10.77 -1.08
N ASP A 562 -10.56 -11.88 -0.67
CA ASP A 562 -9.92 -13.18 -0.52
C ASP A 562 -9.49 -13.81 -1.86
N TYR A 563 -8.60 -14.79 -1.82
CA TYR A 563 -8.06 -15.47 -3.02
C TYR A 563 -7.45 -14.47 -4.04
N ASN A 564 -6.44 -13.72 -3.58
CA ASN A 564 -5.71 -12.74 -4.37
C ASN A 564 -4.19 -12.86 -4.13
N GLN A 565 -3.39 -11.93 -4.66
CA GLN A 565 -1.93 -11.88 -4.52
C GLN A 565 -1.45 -10.73 -3.60
N LEU A 566 -2.30 -10.28 -2.68
CA LEU A 566 -1.97 -9.18 -1.78
C LEU A 566 -1.02 -9.65 -0.66
N SER A 567 0.18 -9.06 -0.63
CA SER A 567 1.15 -9.26 0.45
C SER A 567 1.08 -8.16 1.53
N TYR A 568 0.44 -7.04 1.21
CA TYR A 568 0.33 -5.86 2.04
C TYR A 568 -0.89 -5.02 1.63
N ILE A 569 -1.65 -4.54 2.61
CA ILE A 569 -2.77 -3.58 2.51
C ILE A 569 -2.79 -2.76 3.81
N ASP A 570 -2.46 -1.47 3.75
CA ASP A 570 -2.30 -0.66 4.98
C ASP A 570 -3.54 -0.74 5.87
N TYR A 571 -3.46 -1.55 6.93
CA TYR A 571 -4.60 -1.88 7.77
C TYR A 571 -5.14 -0.64 8.48
N ASN A 572 -4.31 0.40 8.70
CA ASN A 572 -4.78 1.67 9.28
C ASN A 572 -5.79 2.38 8.37
N MET A 573 -5.76 2.11 7.05
CA MET A 573 -6.70 2.72 6.10
C MET A 573 -8.12 2.16 6.25
N PHE A 574 -8.31 1.01 6.90
CA PHE A 574 -9.65 0.50 7.23
C PHE A 574 -10.37 1.43 8.22
N ALA A 575 -9.65 2.29 8.95
CA ALA A 575 -10.24 3.39 9.74
C ALA A 575 -11.19 4.28 8.94
N TYR A 576 -10.94 4.47 7.64
CA TYR A 576 -11.79 5.28 6.76
C TYR A 576 -13.08 4.57 6.35
N LEU A 577 -13.12 3.23 6.43
CA LEU A 577 -14.30 2.42 6.15
C LEU A 577 -15.20 2.30 7.39
N GLY A 578 -15.68 3.44 7.90
CA GLY A 578 -16.40 3.50 9.18
C GLY A 578 -17.72 2.71 9.23
N ASN A 579 -18.28 2.39 8.07
CA ASN A 579 -19.52 1.60 7.94
C ASN A 579 -19.28 0.12 7.61
N LEU A 580 -18.03 -0.33 7.59
CA LEU A 580 -17.69 -1.71 7.25
C LEU A 580 -18.28 -2.66 8.30
N LYS A 581 -19.06 -3.63 7.82
CA LYS A 581 -19.72 -4.65 8.63
C LYS A 581 -19.13 -6.03 8.39
N LYS A 582 -18.76 -6.35 7.14
CA LYS A 582 -18.23 -7.66 6.77
C LYS A 582 -16.98 -7.54 5.94
N ALA A 583 -15.98 -8.36 6.26
CA ALA A 583 -14.76 -8.48 5.48
C ALA A 583 -14.37 -9.94 5.27
N LYS A 584 -13.78 -10.25 4.11
CA LYS A 584 -13.16 -11.56 3.84
C LYS A 584 -11.86 -11.37 3.09
N PHE A 585 -10.76 -11.88 3.65
CA PHE A 585 -9.42 -11.56 3.17
C PHE A 585 -8.42 -12.71 3.21
N SER A 586 -8.88 -13.93 3.53
CA SER A 586 -8.08 -15.15 3.48
C SER A 586 -7.46 -15.42 2.09
N LYS A 587 -6.54 -16.39 2.04
CA LYS A 587 -5.92 -16.87 0.78
C LYS A 587 -5.25 -15.77 -0.05
N ASN A 588 -4.53 -14.91 0.66
CA ASN A 588 -3.60 -13.92 0.13
C ASN A 588 -2.22 -14.17 0.77
N PRO A 589 -1.11 -13.82 0.11
CA PRO A 589 0.25 -14.01 0.63
C PRO A 589 0.63 -13.02 1.76
N TRP A 590 -0.24 -12.85 2.75
CA TRP A 590 0.03 -12.05 3.96
C TRP A 590 1.15 -12.69 4.78
N SER A 591 2.05 -11.88 5.34
CA SER A 591 2.89 -12.37 6.42
C SER A 591 2.05 -12.56 7.70
N TRP A 592 2.44 -13.51 8.55
CA TRP A 592 1.72 -13.79 9.80
C TRP A 592 1.56 -12.56 10.71
N PRO A 593 2.62 -11.76 10.99
CA PRO A 593 2.48 -10.55 11.80
C PRO A 593 1.51 -9.55 11.18
N TYR A 594 1.46 -9.50 9.86
CA TYR A 594 0.58 -8.60 9.13
C TYR A 594 -0.88 -9.02 9.21
N ARG A 595 -1.15 -10.31 9.00
CA ARG A 595 -2.48 -10.89 9.11
C ARG A 595 -3.06 -10.68 10.50
N ALA A 596 -2.26 -10.84 11.55
CA ALA A 596 -2.68 -10.59 12.93
C ALA A 596 -3.09 -9.12 13.16
N ARG A 597 -2.31 -8.15 12.65
CA ARG A 597 -2.63 -6.71 12.79
C ARG A 597 -3.90 -6.31 12.02
N LEU A 598 -4.09 -6.83 10.82
CA LEU A 598 -5.30 -6.59 10.04
C LEU A 598 -6.54 -7.19 10.73
N THR A 599 -6.43 -8.42 11.24
CA THR A 599 -7.48 -9.09 12.00
C THR A 599 -7.86 -8.25 13.22
N TRP A 600 -6.88 -7.83 14.01
CA TRP A 600 -7.08 -6.97 15.19
C TRP A 600 -7.74 -5.63 14.85
N GLN A 601 -7.34 -4.98 13.76
CA GLN A 601 -7.95 -3.73 13.32
C GLN A 601 -9.44 -3.91 12.96
N LEU A 602 -9.76 -4.98 12.23
CA LEU A 602 -11.13 -5.30 11.84
C LEU A 602 -12.00 -5.67 13.05
N GLU A 603 -11.44 -6.43 14.00
CA GLU A 603 -12.11 -6.76 15.27
C GLU A 603 -12.41 -5.51 16.10
N ASN A 604 -11.47 -4.56 16.20
CA ASN A 604 -11.68 -3.29 16.90
C ASN A 604 -12.79 -2.44 16.28
N GLN A 605 -12.97 -2.55 14.96
CA GLN A 605 -14.07 -1.91 14.24
C GLN A 605 -15.37 -2.71 14.29
N LYS A 606 -15.40 -3.85 14.99
CA LYS A 606 -16.53 -4.78 15.08
C LYS A 606 -16.96 -5.32 13.71
N VAL A 607 -16.01 -5.48 12.79
CA VAL A 607 -16.24 -6.06 11.47
C VAL A 607 -16.33 -7.58 11.61
N GLU A 608 -17.40 -8.17 11.09
CA GLU A 608 -17.56 -9.62 10.97
C GLU A 608 -16.61 -10.16 9.91
N MET A 609 -15.64 -10.96 10.33
CA MET A 609 -14.72 -11.64 9.41
C MET A 609 -15.33 -12.98 8.99
N LEU A 610 -15.55 -13.15 7.68
CA LEU A 610 -16.17 -14.37 7.12
C LEU A 610 -15.16 -15.48 6.79
N ASP A 611 -13.93 -15.36 7.30
CA ASP A 611 -12.88 -16.37 7.12
C ASP A 611 -13.07 -17.53 8.12
N THR A 612 -12.98 -18.78 7.67
CA THR A 612 -13.17 -19.94 8.55
C THR A 612 -11.91 -20.23 9.38
N TRP A 613 -12.10 -20.77 10.59
CA TRP A 613 -10.99 -21.30 11.40
C TRP A 613 -10.24 -22.46 10.72
N GLU A 614 -10.86 -23.15 9.76
CA GLU A 614 -10.23 -24.20 8.94
C GLU A 614 -9.18 -23.65 7.96
N ASP A 615 -9.24 -22.37 7.58
CA ASP A 615 -8.19 -21.71 6.80
C ASP A 615 -6.89 -21.44 7.59
N TRP A 616 -6.86 -21.88 8.86
CA TRP A 616 -5.69 -21.93 9.73
C TRP A 616 -5.03 -23.32 9.74
N ASN A 617 -5.41 -24.20 8.82
CA ASN A 617 -4.88 -25.56 8.68
C ASN A 617 -3.35 -25.64 8.61
N TRP A 618 -2.63 -24.57 8.28
CA TRP A 618 -1.16 -24.54 8.37
C TRP A 618 -0.66 -24.54 9.83
N MET A 619 -1.38 -23.89 10.75
CA MET A 619 -1.06 -23.88 12.17
C MET A 619 -1.38 -25.24 12.78
N ASN A 620 -2.51 -25.84 12.39
CA ASN A 620 -2.83 -27.23 12.70
C ASN A 620 -1.87 -28.21 12.02
N ALA A 621 -1.33 -27.92 10.84
CA ALA A 621 -0.33 -28.74 10.15
C ALA A 621 1.06 -28.64 10.79
N VAL A 622 1.46 -27.47 11.30
CA VAL A 622 2.70 -27.28 12.08
C VAL A 622 2.59 -27.99 13.44
N ILE A 623 1.43 -27.89 14.07
CA ILE A 623 1.11 -28.63 15.31
C ILE A 623 1.05 -30.14 15.02
N LYS A 624 0.47 -30.56 13.89
CA LYS A 624 0.35 -31.96 13.45
C LYS A 624 1.69 -32.56 13.00
N ASP A 625 2.57 -31.80 12.33
CA ASP A 625 3.95 -32.22 12.02
C ASP A 625 4.77 -32.40 13.31
N CYS A 626 4.53 -31.55 14.31
CA CYS A 626 5.08 -31.73 15.66
C CYS A 626 4.57 -33.03 16.31
N VAL A 627 3.27 -33.32 16.18
CA VAL A 627 2.61 -34.53 16.73
C VAL A 627 3.04 -35.82 16.02
N GLU A 628 3.09 -35.82 14.68
CA GLU A 628 3.44 -36.99 13.85
C GLU A 628 4.94 -37.34 13.91
N SER A 629 5.79 -36.40 14.35
CA SER A 629 7.22 -36.63 14.63
C SER A 629 7.50 -37.47 15.90
N GLY A 630 6.46 -37.94 16.60
CA GLY A 630 6.57 -38.88 17.71
C GLY A 630 7.00 -38.25 19.05
N ARG A 631 6.80 -36.93 19.24
CA ARG A 631 7.02 -36.26 20.54
C ARG A 631 5.71 -35.77 21.15
N GLY A 632 4.96 -36.71 21.72
CA GLY A 632 3.97 -36.45 22.76
C GLY A 632 2.52 -36.72 22.35
N GLU A 633 1.85 -37.58 23.12
CA GLU A 633 0.39 -37.75 23.10
C GLU A 633 -0.29 -36.61 23.88
N LEU A 634 -1.49 -36.21 23.43
CA LEU A 634 -2.41 -35.30 24.15
C LEU A 634 -3.79 -35.96 24.26
N PRO A 635 -4.38 -36.10 25.47
CA PRO A 635 -5.77 -36.51 25.61
C PRO A 635 -6.74 -35.32 25.72
N SER A 636 -7.76 -35.40 24.86
CA SER A 636 -9.13 -34.85 24.85
C SER A 636 -9.42 -33.41 25.33
N ASP A 637 -9.90 -32.61 24.38
CA ASP A 637 -11.10 -31.74 24.46
C ASP A 637 -11.35 -31.02 25.78
N LYS A 638 -10.50 -30.01 26.01
CA LYS A 638 -10.72 -28.74 26.75
C LYS A 638 -9.41 -27.90 26.84
N VAL A 639 -8.42 -28.18 26.00
CA VAL A 639 -7.02 -27.76 26.16
C VAL A 639 -6.68 -26.45 25.43
N LEU A 640 -7.51 -25.99 24.50
CA LEU A 640 -7.30 -24.74 23.75
C LEU A 640 -7.53 -23.48 24.62
N ASP A 641 -8.46 -23.55 25.59
CA ASP A 641 -8.78 -22.43 26.49
C ASP A 641 -7.72 -22.22 27.59
N CYS A 642 -7.01 -23.28 28.01
CA CYS A 642 -5.95 -23.20 29.02
C CYS A 642 -4.63 -22.64 28.47
N ALA A 643 -4.35 -22.83 27.18
CA ALA A 643 -3.11 -22.37 26.54
C ALA A 643 -3.07 -20.83 26.40
N VAL A 644 -4.22 -20.21 26.14
CA VAL A 644 -4.40 -18.76 26.06
C VAL A 644 -4.34 -18.09 27.43
N GLU A 645 -4.89 -18.73 28.48
CA GLU A 645 -4.77 -18.25 29.86
C GLU A 645 -3.33 -18.28 30.40
N LYS A 646 -2.52 -19.29 30.05
CA LYS A 646 -1.13 -19.38 30.55
C LYS A 646 -0.14 -18.44 29.87
N LEU A 647 -0.39 -18.04 28.62
CA LEU A 647 0.35 -16.98 27.93
C LEU A 647 0.06 -15.59 28.55
N LEU A 648 -1.15 -15.39 29.07
CA LEU A 648 -1.55 -14.18 29.80
C LEU A 648 -1.01 -14.14 31.25
N ALA A 649 -0.88 -15.29 31.95
CA ALA A 649 -0.32 -15.33 33.31
C ALA A 649 1.21 -15.12 33.37
N PHE A 650 1.96 -15.58 32.34
CA PHE A 650 3.42 -15.50 32.33
C PHE A 650 3.96 -14.08 32.11
N THR A 651 3.21 -13.22 31.41
CA THR A 651 3.57 -11.79 31.22
C THR A 651 3.34 -10.95 32.49
N TYR A 652 2.59 -11.47 33.45
CA TYR A 652 2.18 -10.75 34.66
C TYR A 652 3.20 -10.88 35.81
N GLU A 653 3.93 -11.99 35.93
CA GLU A 653 4.92 -12.18 37.01
C GLU A 653 6.31 -11.63 36.70
N THR A 654 6.71 -11.50 35.42
CA THR A 654 8.12 -11.20 35.09
C THR A 654 8.53 -9.74 35.30
N PHE A 655 7.58 -8.80 35.47
CA PHE A 655 7.92 -7.37 35.65
C PHE A 655 7.15 -6.67 36.77
N SER A 656 6.71 -7.41 37.79
CA SER A 656 6.29 -6.83 39.06
C SER A 656 7.45 -6.85 40.06
N THR A 657 8.10 -5.68 40.22
CA THR A 657 8.80 -5.18 41.42
C THR A 657 10.08 -5.88 41.92
N GLN A 658 11.23 -5.30 41.53
CA GLN A 658 12.32 -4.80 42.39
C GLN A 658 13.05 -5.76 43.37
N GLU A 659 14.26 -6.24 43.02
CA GLU A 659 15.56 -5.93 43.67
C GLU A 659 16.69 -6.95 43.35
N ARG A 660 17.84 -6.38 42.93
CA ARG A 660 19.25 -6.84 43.08
C ARG A 660 19.77 -8.14 42.41
N SER A 661 20.83 -7.89 41.62
CA SER A 661 22.07 -8.67 41.38
C SER A 661 22.14 -9.70 40.24
N SER A 662 23.23 -9.58 39.46
CA SER A 662 23.69 -10.31 38.25
C SER A 662 23.90 -11.83 38.43
N PRO A 663 24.46 -12.57 37.44
CA PRO A 663 24.08 -12.80 36.04
C PRO A 663 23.79 -14.32 35.78
N GLY A 664 22.71 -14.70 35.11
CA GLY A 664 22.39 -16.12 34.87
C GLY A 664 21.45 -16.35 33.68
N GLY A 665 21.81 -17.30 32.81
CA GLY A 665 21.12 -17.61 31.56
C GLY A 665 19.73 -18.24 31.72
N CYS A 666 18.95 -18.17 30.63
CA CYS A 666 17.60 -18.72 30.53
C CYS A 666 17.53 -20.24 30.82
N SER A 667 16.41 -20.70 31.38
CA SER A 667 16.19 -22.11 31.76
C SER A 667 16.02 -23.05 30.55
N GLU A 668 16.37 -24.32 30.73
CA GLU A 668 16.41 -25.36 29.67
C GLU A 668 15.04 -25.64 29.01
N GLN A 669 13.93 -25.35 29.70
CA GLN A 669 12.57 -25.52 29.19
C GLN A 669 12.18 -24.41 28.20
N THR A 670 12.61 -23.17 28.44
CA THR A 670 12.45 -22.04 27.51
C THR A 670 13.26 -22.27 26.23
N MET A 671 14.45 -22.86 26.35
CA MET A 671 15.29 -23.25 25.21
C MET A 671 14.71 -24.43 24.39
N ARG A 672 13.87 -25.29 24.99
CA ARG A 672 13.18 -26.40 24.30
C ARG A 672 12.01 -25.91 23.42
N LEU A 673 11.24 -24.94 23.91
CA LEU A 673 10.15 -24.33 23.14
C LEU A 673 10.67 -23.53 21.93
N VAL A 674 11.77 -22.78 22.12
CA VAL A 674 12.49 -22.07 21.06
C VAL A 674 13.10 -23.04 20.03
N ARG A 675 13.56 -24.23 20.43
CA ARG A 675 14.06 -25.28 19.51
C ARG A 675 12.96 -25.91 18.65
N CYS A 676 11.73 -26.01 19.14
CA CYS A 676 10.58 -26.52 18.36
C CYS A 676 10.12 -25.53 17.27
N MET A 677 10.38 -24.23 17.44
CA MET A 677 10.07 -23.20 16.43
C MET A 677 11.18 -23.00 15.39
N ARG A 678 12.25 -23.83 15.42
CA ARG A 678 13.38 -23.75 14.48
C ARG A 678 13.11 -24.63 13.25
N PRO A 679 13.22 -24.11 12.00
CA PRO A 679 13.12 -24.93 10.79
C PRO A 679 14.25 -25.96 10.73
N SER A 680 13.96 -27.16 10.24
CA SER A 680 14.85 -28.34 10.25
C SER A 680 16.12 -28.23 9.38
N ASN A 681 16.28 -27.17 8.59
CA ASN A 681 17.46 -26.93 7.74
C ASN A 681 18.35 -25.75 8.19
N ALA A 682 18.24 -25.28 9.43
CA ALA A 682 18.98 -24.11 9.91
C ALA A 682 20.36 -24.47 10.51
N THR A 683 21.43 -24.35 9.72
CA THR A 683 22.83 -24.44 10.16
C THR A 683 23.46 -23.04 10.29
N GLY A 684 23.26 -22.37 11.43
CA GLY A 684 23.96 -21.12 11.74
C GLY A 684 23.35 -20.28 12.87
N ASP A 685 24.20 -19.44 13.50
CA ASP A 685 23.91 -18.52 14.61
C ASP A 685 23.04 -17.30 14.23
N THR A 686 22.68 -17.13 12.95
CA THR A 686 21.96 -15.95 12.45
C THR A 686 20.46 -15.90 12.80
N ASP A 687 19.88 -16.99 13.32
CA ASP A 687 18.45 -17.07 13.64
C ASP A 687 18.11 -16.98 15.13
N TYR A 688 19.11 -17.03 16.01
CA TYR A 688 18.91 -16.68 17.43
C TYR A 688 18.53 -15.19 17.54
N GLU A 689 19.15 -14.35 16.72
CA GLU A 689 18.90 -12.91 16.67
C GLU A 689 17.56 -12.57 16.00
N THR A 690 17.05 -13.43 15.11
CA THR A 690 15.72 -13.30 14.49
C THR A 690 14.61 -13.64 15.48
N VAL A 691 14.74 -14.74 16.24
CA VAL A 691 13.78 -15.10 17.30
C VAL A 691 13.86 -14.13 18.47
N ARG A 692 15.06 -13.69 18.84
CA ARG A 692 15.29 -12.60 19.80
C ARG A 692 14.66 -11.29 19.33
N ARG A 693 14.80 -10.91 18.05
CA ARG A 693 14.12 -9.75 17.46
C ARG A 693 12.61 -9.88 17.46
N ILE A 694 12.04 -11.05 17.20
CA ILE A 694 10.58 -11.27 17.29
C ILE A 694 10.09 -11.10 18.73
N LEU A 695 10.86 -11.55 19.73
CA LEU A 695 10.56 -11.37 21.15
C LEU A 695 10.83 -9.94 21.64
N GLU A 696 11.85 -9.26 21.12
CA GLU A 696 12.18 -7.85 21.38
C GLU A 696 11.17 -6.89 20.70
N ASP A 697 10.71 -7.22 19.50
CA ASP A 697 9.60 -6.55 18.79
C ASP A 697 8.27 -6.71 19.56
N TYR A 698 8.02 -7.90 20.13
CA TYR A 698 6.89 -8.10 21.04
C TYR A 698 7.02 -7.27 22.34
N SER A 699 8.23 -7.17 22.91
CA SER A 699 8.50 -6.38 24.13
C SER A 699 8.47 -4.85 23.91
N THR A 700 8.69 -4.38 22.67
CA THR A 700 8.65 -2.96 22.29
C THR A 700 7.23 -2.50 21.91
N ILE A 701 6.36 -3.43 21.48
CA ILE A 701 4.95 -3.15 21.17
C ILE A 701 4.07 -3.20 22.44
N LEU A 702 4.41 -4.02 23.43
CA LEU A 702 3.66 -4.20 24.68
C LEU A 702 3.39 -2.90 25.47
N PRO A 703 4.34 -1.95 25.61
CA PRO A 703 4.12 -0.68 26.31
C PRO A 703 3.17 0.28 25.56
N SER A 704 2.98 0.07 24.26
CA SER A 704 2.06 0.83 23.41
C SER A 704 0.63 0.26 23.48
N MET A 705 0.52 -1.07 23.61
CA MET A 705 -0.76 -1.76 23.89
C MET A 705 -1.24 -1.54 25.33
N GLN A 706 -0.34 -1.52 26.32
CA GLN A 706 -0.68 -1.23 27.73
C GLN A 706 -1.10 0.24 27.95
N ARG A 707 -0.51 1.20 27.23
CA ARG A 707 -0.91 2.62 27.29
C ARG A 707 -2.29 2.91 26.70
N ALA A 708 -2.81 2.03 25.83
CA ALA A 708 -4.17 2.14 25.29
C ALA A 708 -5.24 1.50 26.19
N LEU A 709 -4.85 0.78 27.27
CA LEU A 709 -5.72 -0.02 28.13
C LEU A 709 -5.93 0.55 29.55
N SER A 710 -5.60 1.82 29.84
CA SER A 710 -5.93 2.44 31.13
C SER A 710 -6.10 3.97 30.97
N PRO A 711 -7.18 4.60 31.49
CA PRO A 711 -7.81 4.29 32.78
C PRO A 711 -9.36 4.18 32.76
N PHE A 712 -9.89 3.08 33.29
CA PHE A 712 -11.15 3.08 34.05
C PHE A 712 -10.87 2.42 35.41
N PRO A 713 -11.30 3.02 36.53
CA PRO A 713 -11.10 2.44 37.85
C PRO A 713 -12.07 1.26 38.04
N LEU A 714 -11.54 0.05 38.21
CA LEU A 714 -12.32 -1.10 38.68
C LEU A 714 -12.69 -0.87 40.15
N LYS A 715 -14.00 -0.72 40.41
CA LYS A 715 -14.59 -0.83 41.74
C LYS A 715 -14.70 -2.31 42.11
N ARG A 716 -14.21 -2.58 43.32
CA ARG A 716 -14.22 -3.82 44.13
C ARG A 716 -13.30 -4.94 43.71
#